data_AF-A0A261GQT8-F1
#
_entry.id   AF-A0A261GQT8-F1
#
_cell.length_a   1.000
_cell.length_b   1.000
_cell.length_c   1.000
_cell.angle_alpha   90.00
_cell.angle_beta   90.00
_cell.angle_gamma   90.00
#
_symmetry.space_group_name_H-M   'P 1'
#
loop_
_entity.id
_entity.type
_entity.pdbx_description
1 polymer ?
#
loop_
_entity_poly.entity_id
_entity_poly.type
_entity_poly.pdbx_seq_one_letter_code
_entity_poly.pdbx_strand_id
1 'polypeptide(L)'
;MSSGLINIGLTGLKANQTALSTTGNNVTNANTEGYTRQRVDFETTPSQYTGAGYMGTGVNVASITRMTNEFLIAQVRSDSSLYNQIEKLRSNVSQIDSLLADSATGLSPGLSDFFESLQSSSDDPSSIPERQLVLTQADGLINRFNVLYGRLDALSGSINQDMRAQVTDLNALAEEIAQVNKAIISSTGRASGVEPNDLLDKRDQLIRELSEIVSVTVVEQTDGQYNILIGNGQSLVIGSTANSLEVAASDEDPTKMDIVMITGGKSNAITSEIDGGQLGGILEFRDGILQDSYNSMGRIAWTLADTINEQHQLGMDLENNLGGLFFEDINSEDNMFNRVIANDNNATPDDRVIYAKIVDTGDLTTLDYELEFTGPTDNDILVTNAATGEVITRGQLTGFFPSTFEFDGVEITFESGSFQAGDSFIVAPTRFGARDIDLSISRVEEIAFASPIRTEADLGNVGNAVISPGEMLAVNQTSTDSLLPTFEVEGELSPPILIHFLTDNYYEILDNSDPANPVPLDPPMNNELYIPGIKNYIFTADSGQTSVSAEGTDIAQIPATSASPGPFVNGYSAQTLTIQSRDLETGVVTTQSALNIAANSSAEDIAAALSSRNGVSVSAYTIVEVDNFVDDGAGISPTLTINGETLTIPAGGSFGPDDMADLINANSTLSDDDIIAFSDGSTLTIRSLTGKDIVVEVVGDATDSVDINTANAGAPVTIAGGQGTAVGGFVDVRLDEGVRITANNNTLFEQAPVAESTFKGYQSFITGTPQQGDSFTIEYNEGGISDNRNVLAMAELEVTGTIGGGVSTYSESYSQLVEVVGSTASQATLDSETSKALLTQSENRWLEQAGVNLDEEAGRLIQFQAAYNASAQVVSVARQLFDTLLGTFS
;
A
#
# COMPACT_ATOMS: atom_id res chain seq x y z
N MET A 1 -76.75 42.44 -47.24
CA MET A 1 -76.84 42.72 -45.80
C MET A 1 -77.17 41.44 -45.01
N SER A 2 -78.30 40.75 -45.25
CA SER A 2 -78.68 39.51 -44.54
C SER A 2 -77.65 38.36 -44.66
N SER A 3 -77.15 38.05 -45.86
CA SER A 3 -76.15 36.98 -46.06
C SER A 3 -74.82 37.22 -45.32
N GLY A 4 -74.40 38.48 -45.17
CA GLY A 4 -73.18 38.84 -44.43
C GLY A 4 -73.33 38.67 -42.91
N LEU A 5 -74.48 39.05 -42.35
CA LEU A 5 -74.78 38.85 -40.92
C LEU A 5 -74.94 37.38 -40.55
N ILE A 6 -75.58 36.58 -41.41
CA ILE A 6 -75.69 35.13 -41.23
C ILE A 6 -74.30 34.48 -41.23
N ASN A 7 -73.41 34.91 -42.15
CA ASN A 7 -72.05 34.36 -42.23
C ASN A 7 -71.19 34.72 -41.01
N ILE A 8 -71.23 35.98 -40.56
CA ILE A 8 -70.54 36.42 -39.33
C ILE A 8 -71.07 35.67 -38.10
N GLY A 9 -72.40 35.49 -37.99
CA GLY A 9 -73.00 34.74 -36.90
C GLY A 9 -72.66 33.24 -36.93
N LEU A 10 -72.62 32.63 -38.12
CA LEU A 10 -72.28 31.21 -38.29
C LEU A 10 -70.80 30.91 -37.99
N THR A 11 -69.90 31.78 -38.45
CA THR A 11 -68.46 31.67 -38.20
C THR A 11 -68.14 31.89 -36.72
N GLY A 12 -68.75 32.89 -36.08
CA GLY A 12 -68.67 33.09 -34.63
C GLY A 12 -69.25 31.93 -33.81
N LEU A 13 -70.35 31.31 -34.27
CA LEU A 13 -70.95 30.15 -33.59
C LEU A 13 -70.02 28.94 -33.62
N LYS A 14 -69.43 28.63 -34.78
CA LYS A 14 -68.46 27.53 -34.92
C LYS A 14 -67.19 27.77 -34.10
N ALA A 15 -66.66 28.99 -34.15
CA ALA A 15 -65.45 29.36 -33.40
C ALA A 15 -65.65 29.18 -31.88
N ASN A 16 -66.78 29.66 -31.34
CA ASN A 16 -67.11 29.48 -29.92
C ASN A 16 -67.46 28.03 -29.55
N GLN A 17 -68.00 27.23 -30.50
CA GLN A 17 -68.21 25.79 -30.28
C GLN A 17 -66.88 25.06 -30.10
N THR A 18 -65.89 25.36 -30.94
CA THR A 18 -64.54 24.81 -30.80
C THR A 18 -63.92 25.24 -29.48
N ALA A 19 -64.04 26.52 -29.11
CA ALA A 19 -63.54 27.02 -27.83
C ALA A 19 -64.18 26.31 -26.62
N LEU A 20 -65.50 26.10 -26.64
CA LEU A 20 -66.20 25.32 -25.62
C LEU A 20 -65.69 23.87 -25.55
N SER A 21 -65.45 23.24 -26.71
CA SER A 21 -64.94 21.87 -26.76
C SER A 21 -63.52 21.77 -26.22
N THR A 22 -62.64 22.72 -26.57
CA THR A 22 -61.25 22.75 -26.09
C THR A 22 -61.18 23.03 -24.59
N THR A 23 -61.94 24.00 -24.09
CA THR A 23 -62.02 24.27 -22.64
C THR A 23 -62.63 23.09 -21.88
N GLY A 24 -63.64 22.41 -22.45
CA GLY A 24 -64.15 21.16 -21.89
C GLY A 24 -63.12 20.03 -21.85
N ASN A 25 -62.28 19.93 -22.90
CA ASN A 25 -61.17 18.98 -22.96
C ASN A 25 -60.12 19.28 -21.87
N ASN A 26 -59.75 20.55 -21.70
CA ASN A 26 -58.83 20.98 -20.64
C ASN A 26 -59.36 20.59 -19.26
N VAL A 27 -60.62 20.90 -18.96
CA VAL A 27 -61.25 20.58 -17.65
C VAL A 27 -61.27 19.07 -17.40
N THR A 28 -61.55 18.27 -18.42
CA THR A 28 -61.62 16.80 -18.27
C THR A 28 -60.24 16.19 -18.04
N ASN A 29 -59.19 16.78 -18.62
CA ASN A 29 -57.81 16.30 -18.52
C ASN A 29 -56.96 17.08 -17.50
N ALA A 30 -57.58 17.89 -16.64
CA ALA A 30 -56.85 18.73 -15.68
C ALA A 30 -55.97 17.93 -14.70
N ASN A 31 -56.30 16.66 -14.45
CA ASN A 31 -55.53 15.74 -13.60
C ASN A 31 -54.79 14.65 -14.40
N THR A 32 -54.77 14.75 -15.73
CA THR A 32 -54.00 13.82 -16.57
C THR A 32 -52.55 14.27 -16.56
N GLU A 33 -51.65 13.42 -16.09
CA GLU A 33 -50.21 13.70 -16.08
C GLU A 33 -49.69 13.99 -17.49
N GLY A 34 -48.78 14.96 -17.62
CA GLY A 34 -48.23 15.40 -18.91
C GLY A 34 -49.17 16.21 -19.80
N TYR A 35 -50.45 16.40 -19.43
CA TYR A 35 -51.40 17.18 -20.23
C TYR A 35 -51.10 18.68 -20.17
N THR A 36 -50.95 19.31 -21.34
CA THR A 36 -50.78 20.77 -21.43
C THR A 36 -52.09 21.46 -21.77
N ARG A 37 -52.39 22.55 -21.07
CA ARG A 37 -53.55 23.40 -21.36
C ARG A 37 -53.53 23.86 -22.83
N GLN A 38 -54.64 23.64 -23.52
CA GLN A 38 -54.80 24.02 -24.92
C GLN A 38 -55.57 25.34 -25.05
N ARG A 39 -55.18 26.19 -26.01
CA ARG A 39 -55.88 27.45 -26.33
C ARG A 39 -56.28 27.47 -27.80
N VAL A 40 -57.48 27.99 -28.06
CA VAL A 40 -57.96 28.27 -29.42
C VAL A 40 -57.46 29.66 -29.84
N ASP A 41 -56.70 29.72 -30.92
CA ASP A 41 -56.27 30.98 -31.52
C ASP A 41 -57.24 31.36 -32.65
N PHE A 42 -57.80 32.57 -32.55
CA PHE A 42 -58.78 33.08 -33.50
C PHE A 42 -58.13 34.01 -34.52
N GLU A 43 -58.49 33.87 -35.80
CA GLU A 43 -58.11 34.80 -36.86
C GLU A 43 -59.33 35.47 -37.48
N THR A 44 -59.20 36.73 -37.89
CA THR A 44 -60.27 37.40 -38.62
C THR A 44 -60.33 36.86 -40.04
N THR A 45 -61.52 36.51 -40.54
CA THR A 45 -61.64 36.14 -41.96
C THR A 45 -61.38 37.37 -42.84
N PRO A 46 -60.76 37.21 -44.03
CA PRO A 46 -60.41 38.33 -44.90
C PRO A 46 -61.59 39.29 -45.14
N SER A 47 -61.36 40.58 -44.89
CA SER A 47 -62.38 41.61 -45.06
C SER A 47 -62.74 41.78 -46.54
N GLN A 48 -64.03 41.84 -46.85
CA GLN A 48 -64.49 42.10 -48.22
C GLN A 48 -64.56 43.60 -48.47
N TYR A 49 -63.96 44.04 -49.58
CA TYR A 49 -64.07 45.42 -50.04
C TYR A 49 -65.48 45.67 -50.58
N THR A 50 -66.17 46.63 -49.97
CA THR A 50 -67.43 47.17 -50.46
C THR A 50 -67.19 48.60 -50.95
N GLY A 51 -68.09 49.16 -51.75
CA GLY A 51 -67.98 50.56 -52.22
C GLY A 51 -67.94 51.63 -51.11
N ALA A 52 -68.07 51.23 -49.83
CA ALA A 52 -67.97 52.06 -48.63
C ALA A 52 -66.79 51.71 -47.71
N GLY A 53 -65.88 50.81 -48.12
CA GLY A 53 -64.71 50.37 -47.34
C GLY A 53 -64.62 48.85 -47.11
N TYR A 54 -63.64 48.42 -46.32
CA TYR A 54 -63.43 47.02 -45.96
C TYR A 54 -64.36 46.61 -44.80
N MET A 55 -65.18 45.57 -45.02
CA MET A 55 -66.07 44.99 -44.01
C MET A 55 -65.53 43.62 -43.60
N GLY A 56 -65.37 43.40 -42.29
CA GLY A 56 -65.01 42.08 -41.74
C GLY A 56 -66.09 41.04 -42.03
N THR A 57 -65.68 39.81 -42.30
CA THR A 57 -66.60 38.71 -42.70
C THR A 57 -66.83 37.66 -41.61
N GLY A 58 -66.28 37.87 -40.41
CA GLY A 58 -66.38 36.95 -39.28
C GLY A 58 -65.02 36.59 -38.69
N VAL A 59 -64.98 35.44 -38.02
CA VAL A 59 -63.80 34.89 -37.33
C VAL A 59 -63.65 33.40 -37.67
N ASN A 60 -62.43 32.93 -37.84
CA ASN A 60 -62.13 31.51 -38.02
C ASN A 60 -61.19 31.03 -36.90
N VAL A 61 -61.16 29.72 -36.68
CA VAL A 61 -60.14 29.12 -35.82
C VAL A 61 -58.87 28.94 -36.66
N ALA A 62 -57.79 29.61 -36.28
CA ALA A 62 -56.50 29.47 -36.92
C ALA A 62 -55.85 28.13 -36.52
N SER A 63 -55.79 27.89 -35.21
CA SER A 63 -55.14 26.71 -34.62
C SER A 63 -55.63 26.46 -33.19
N ILE A 64 -55.35 25.26 -32.69
CA ILE A 64 -55.42 24.93 -31.26
C ILE A 64 -53.98 24.65 -30.82
N THR A 65 -53.41 25.54 -30.01
CA THR A 65 -52.01 25.46 -29.59
C THR A 65 -51.89 25.07 -28.13
N ARG A 66 -50.79 24.39 -27.78
CA ARG A 66 -50.42 24.08 -26.39
C ARG A 66 -49.85 25.33 -25.72
N MET A 67 -50.18 25.54 -24.45
CA MET A 67 -49.54 26.58 -23.63
C MET A 67 -48.23 26.03 -23.04
N THR A 68 -47.14 26.02 -23.81
CA THR A 68 -45.84 25.52 -23.34
C THR A 68 -44.80 26.63 -23.19
N ASN A 69 -43.73 26.32 -22.46
CA ASN A 69 -42.51 27.12 -22.40
C ASN A 69 -41.31 26.17 -22.42
N GLU A 70 -40.60 26.13 -23.55
CA GLU A 70 -39.50 25.18 -23.75
C GLU A 70 -38.38 25.35 -22.73
N PHE A 71 -38.14 26.57 -22.24
CA PHE A 71 -37.14 26.83 -21.20
C PHE A 71 -37.53 26.15 -19.87
N LEU A 72 -38.81 26.25 -19.48
CA LEU A 72 -39.29 25.60 -18.24
C LEU A 72 -39.29 24.07 -18.36
N ILE A 73 -39.65 23.54 -19.55
CA ILE A 73 -39.59 22.10 -19.81
C ILE A 73 -38.14 21.61 -19.74
N ALA A 74 -37.21 22.33 -20.36
CA ALA A 74 -35.78 22.01 -20.28
C ALA A 74 -35.26 22.07 -18.84
N GLN A 75 -35.67 23.07 -18.06
CA GLN A 75 -35.31 23.18 -16.65
C GLN A 75 -35.83 21.98 -15.82
N VAL A 76 -37.10 21.60 -15.99
CA VAL A 76 -37.69 20.44 -15.30
C VAL A 76 -36.92 19.16 -15.64
N ARG A 77 -36.58 18.94 -16.92
CA ARG A 77 -35.77 17.78 -17.34
C ARG A 77 -34.40 17.77 -16.68
N SER A 78 -33.70 18.90 -16.66
CA SER A 78 -32.38 19.03 -16.04
C SER A 78 -32.43 18.77 -14.53
N ASP A 79 -33.39 19.37 -13.83
CA ASP A 79 -33.54 19.20 -12.37
C ASP A 79 -34.00 17.78 -12.02
N SER A 80 -34.79 17.15 -12.89
CA SER A 80 -35.23 15.75 -12.74
C SER A 80 -34.05 14.79 -12.86
N SER A 81 -33.18 14.99 -13.86
CA SER A 81 -31.97 14.20 -14.03
C SER A 81 -31.02 14.33 -12.84
N LEU A 82 -30.79 15.56 -12.37
CA LEU A 82 -29.94 15.83 -11.21
C LEU A 82 -30.48 15.19 -9.92
N TYR A 83 -31.78 15.36 -9.63
CA TYR A 83 -32.39 14.76 -8.45
C TYR A 83 -32.29 13.23 -8.46
N ASN A 84 -32.57 12.59 -9.60
CA ASN A 84 -32.52 11.14 -9.70
C ASN A 84 -31.09 10.58 -9.62
N GLN A 85 -30.09 11.31 -10.11
CA GLN A 85 -28.67 10.97 -9.91
C GLN A 85 -28.33 10.96 -8.42
N ILE A 86 -28.55 12.09 -7.74
CA ILE A 86 -28.16 12.25 -6.35
C ILE A 86 -28.96 11.32 -5.45
N GLU A 87 -30.25 11.12 -5.70
CA GLU A 87 -31.06 10.20 -4.91
C GLU A 87 -30.59 8.75 -5.06
N LYS A 88 -30.18 8.33 -6.27
CA LYS A 88 -29.66 6.99 -6.49
C LYS A 88 -28.28 6.81 -5.83
N LEU A 89 -27.40 7.81 -5.95
CA LEU A 89 -26.12 7.85 -5.23
C LEU A 89 -26.34 7.78 -3.71
N ARG A 90 -27.19 8.64 -3.14
CA ARG A 90 -27.53 8.68 -1.71
C ARG A 90 -27.99 7.31 -1.21
N SER A 91 -28.90 6.67 -1.95
CA SER A 91 -29.43 5.35 -1.59
C SER A 91 -28.35 4.27 -1.53
N ASN A 92 -27.39 4.29 -2.47
CA ASN A 92 -26.29 3.32 -2.53
C ASN A 92 -25.22 3.62 -1.46
N VAL A 93 -24.80 4.87 -1.30
CA VAL A 93 -23.81 5.27 -0.28
C VAL A 93 -24.33 4.98 1.14
N SER A 94 -25.62 5.24 1.40
CA SER A 94 -26.23 4.95 2.72
C SER A 94 -26.18 3.46 3.09
N GLN A 95 -26.16 2.56 2.10
CA GLN A 95 -26.03 1.12 2.34
C GLN A 95 -24.62 0.74 2.79
N ILE A 96 -23.58 1.33 2.18
CA ILE A 96 -22.19 1.14 2.64
C ILE A 96 -21.99 1.81 4.00
N ASP A 97 -22.49 3.04 4.20
CA ASP A 97 -22.39 3.73 5.50
C ASP A 97 -22.95 2.88 6.64
N SER A 98 -24.16 2.35 6.46
CA SER A 98 -24.79 1.45 7.44
C SER A 98 -24.01 0.15 7.65
N LEU A 99 -23.32 -0.33 6.62
CA LEU A 99 -22.51 -1.55 6.69
C LEU A 99 -21.22 -1.33 7.49
N LEU A 100 -20.49 -0.26 7.20
CA LEU A 100 -19.16 0.00 7.76
C LEU A 100 -19.22 0.65 9.15
N ALA A 101 -20.24 1.49 9.41
CA ALA A 101 -20.40 2.19 10.68
C ALA A 101 -21.06 1.34 11.78
N ASP A 102 -21.45 0.09 11.50
CA ASP A 102 -22.08 -0.78 12.49
C ASP A 102 -21.09 -1.17 13.61
N SER A 103 -21.39 -0.76 14.84
CA SER A 103 -20.49 -0.96 15.99
C SER A 103 -20.38 -2.42 16.45
N ALA A 104 -21.19 -3.34 15.93
CA ALA A 104 -21.15 -4.75 16.29
C ALA A 104 -20.49 -5.60 15.20
N THR A 105 -20.73 -5.26 13.93
CA THR A 105 -20.35 -6.06 12.76
C THR A 105 -19.29 -5.41 11.88
N GLY A 106 -18.96 -4.13 12.13
CA GLY A 106 -17.81 -3.46 11.52
C GLY A 106 -16.48 -4.06 11.95
N LEU A 107 -15.41 -3.54 11.36
CA LEU A 107 -14.06 -4.07 11.54
C LEU A 107 -13.44 -3.71 12.89
N SER A 108 -13.69 -2.50 13.41
CA SER A 108 -13.03 -1.99 14.63
C SER A 108 -13.13 -2.91 15.85
N PRO A 109 -14.31 -3.48 16.20
CA PRO A 109 -14.37 -4.41 17.33
C PRO A 109 -13.56 -5.69 17.07
N GLY A 110 -13.49 -6.18 15.83
CA GLY A 110 -12.69 -7.37 15.50
C GLY A 110 -11.20 -7.13 15.66
N LEU A 111 -10.70 -5.95 15.26
CA LEU A 111 -9.31 -5.54 15.51
C LEU A 111 -9.04 -5.45 17.01
N SER A 112 -9.90 -4.76 17.76
CA SER A 112 -9.81 -4.64 19.22
C SER A 112 -9.78 -6.01 19.89
N ASP A 113 -10.71 -6.90 19.56
CA ASP A 113 -10.82 -8.24 20.14
C ASP A 113 -9.54 -9.08 19.88
N PHE A 114 -8.96 -8.98 18.67
CA PHE A 114 -7.72 -9.65 18.31
C PHE A 114 -6.52 -9.13 19.12
N PHE A 115 -6.29 -7.82 19.13
CA PHE A 115 -5.15 -7.24 19.86
C PHE A 115 -5.30 -7.36 21.39
N GLU A 116 -6.51 -7.23 21.93
CA GLU A 116 -6.78 -7.51 23.35
C GLU A 116 -6.44 -8.96 23.71
N SER A 117 -6.68 -9.93 22.81
CA SER A 117 -6.31 -11.33 23.05
C SER A 117 -4.80 -11.57 23.04
N LEU A 118 -4.04 -10.82 22.23
CA LEU A 118 -2.57 -10.82 22.28
C LEU A 118 -2.07 -10.21 23.59
N GLN A 119 -2.65 -9.09 24.03
CA GLN A 119 -2.32 -8.47 25.32
C GLN A 119 -2.59 -9.43 26.49
N SER A 120 -3.75 -10.11 26.50
CA SER A 120 -4.08 -11.15 27.49
C SER A 120 -3.06 -12.30 27.48
N SER A 121 -2.69 -12.77 26.29
CA SER A 121 -1.71 -13.84 26.13
C SER A 121 -0.30 -13.45 26.57
N SER A 122 0.02 -12.16 26.58
CA SER A 122 1.32 -11.68 27.07
C SER A 122 1.52 -11.86 28.57
N ASP A 123 0.44 -11.97 29.36
CA ASP A 123 0.52 -12.23 30.81
C ASP A 123 0.89 -13.69 31.12
N ASP A 124 0.48 -14.64 30.27
CA ASP A 124 0.85 -16.06 30.33
C ASP A 124 1.05 -16.66 28.93
N PRO A 125 2.22 -16.42 28.29
CA PRO A 125 2.49 -16.84 26.92
C PRO A 125 2.58 -18.36 26.77
N SER A 126 2.60 -19.12 27.86
CA SER A 126 2.60 -20.60 27.84
C SER A 126 1.19 -21.21 27.88
N SER A 127 0.17 -20.40 28.12
CA SER A 127 -1.21 -20.84 28.30
C SER A 127 -1.87 -21.26 26.98
N ILE A 128 -2.15 -22.56 26.85
CA ILE A 128 -2.91 -23.13 25.73
C ILE A 128 -4.30 -22.46 25.57
N PRO A 129 -5.09 -22.22 26.64
CA PRO A 129 -6.34 -21.47 26.53
C PRO A 129 -6.22 -20.05 25.96
N GLU A 130 -5.18 -19.29 26.34
CA GLU A 130 -5.00 -17.91 25.85
C GLU A 130 -4.59 -17.92 24.36
N ARG A 131 -3.69 -18.82 23.97
CA ARG A 131 -3.35 -19.06 22.55
C ARG A 131 -4.55 -19.48 21.71
N GLN A 132 -5.42 -20.33 22.26
CA GLN A 132 -6.66 -20.71 21.58
C GLN A 132 -7.61 -19.53 21.41
N LEU A 133 -7.64 -18.60 22.38
CA LEU A 133 -8.41 -17.38 22.27
C LEU A 133 -7.86 -16.51 21.14
N VAL A 134 -6.54 -16.34 21.04
CA VAL A 134 -5.91 -15.57 19.95
C VAL A 134 -6.28 -16.13 18.58
N LEU A 135 -6.18 -17.45 18.37
CA LEU A 135 -6.63 -18.07 17.10
C LEU A 135 -8.11 -17.83 16.84
N THR A 136 -8.94 -17.91 17.88
CA THR A 136 -10.39 -17.69 17.74
C THR A 136 -10.71 -16.26 17.34
N GLN A 137 -9.99 -15.28 17.91
CA GLN A 137 -10.19 -13.87 17.56
C GLN A 137 -9.61 -13.53 16.19
N ALA A 138 -8.49 -14.14 15.80
CA ALA A 138 -7.93 -14.01 14.46
C ALA A 138 -8.88 -14.55 13.39
N ASP A 139 -9.43 -15.76 13.58
CA ASP A 139 -10.45 -16.34 12.70
C ASP A 139 -11.73 -15.47 12.66
N GLY A 140 -12.15 -14.94 13.83
CA GLY A 140 -13.26 -14.00 13.92
C GLY A 140 -13.02 -12.71 13.13
N LEU A 141 -11.80 -12.18 13.14
CA LEU A 141 -11.39 -10.99 12.40
C LEU A 141 -11.36 -11.24 10.89
N ILE A 142 -10.77 -12.35 10.43
CA ILE A 142 -10.78 -12.76 9.02
C ILE A 142 -12.21 -12.92 8.51
N ASN A 143 -13.06 -13.63 9.26
CA ASN A 143 -14.46 -13.80 8.89
C ASN A 143 -15.19 -12.45 8.75
N ARG A 144 -14.85 -11.43 9.55
CA ARG A 144 -15.40 -10.08 9.38
C ARG A 144 -14.93 -9.42 8.09
N PHE A 145 -13.63 -9.47 7.76
CA PHE A 145 -13.11 -8.99 6.48
C PHE A 145 -13.87 -9.63 5.30
N ASN A 146 -13.95 -10.97 5.29
CA ASN A 146 -14.58 -11.74 4.23
C ASN A 146 -16.09 -11.44 4.10
N VAL A 147 -16.80 -11.29 5.23
CA VAL A 147 -18.22 -10.95 5.23
C VAL A 147 -18.46 -9.52 4.76
N LEU A 148 -17.64 -8.55 5.18
CA LEU A 148 -17.76 -7.16 4.72
C LEU A 148 -17.48 -7.08 3.22
N TYR A 149 -16.42 -7.73 2.74
CA TYR A 149 -16.10 -7.81 1.31
C TYR A 149 -17.24 -8.45 0.52
N GLY A 150 -17.74 -9.61 0.97
CA GLY A 150 -18.84 -10.31 0.32
C GLY A 150 -20.15 -9.50 0.26
N ARG A 151 -20.37 -8.59 1.23
CA ARG A 151 -21.51 -7.67 1.20
C ARG A 151 -21.32 -6.53 0.20
N LEU A 152 -20.11 -6.00 0.06
CA LEU A 152 -19.78 -5.06 -1.01
C LEU A 152 -19.94 -5.72 -2.39
N ASP A 153 -19.53 -6.98 -2.53
CA ASP A 153 -19.69 -7.77 -3.77
C ASP A 153 -21.15 -8.03 -4.11
N ALA A 154 -21.97 -8.40 -3.12
CA ALA A 154 -23.42 -8.51 -3.32
C ALA A 154 -24.05 -7.17 -3.75
N LEU A 155 -23.57 -6.03 -3.20
CA LEU A 155 -24.01 -4.70 -3.59
C LEU A 155 -23.61 -4.36 -5.03
N SER A 156 -22.36 -4.65 -5.42
CA SER A 156 -21.87 -4.55 -6.80
C SER A 156 -22.75 -5.36 -7.77
N GLY A 157 -23.06 -6.61 -7.40
CA GLY A 157 -23.97 -7.47 -8.15
C GLY A 157 -25.38 -6.89 -8.30
N SER A 158 -25.93 -6.29 -7.24
CA SER A 158 -27.23 -5.60 -7.28
C SER A 158 -27.18 -4.38 -8.19
N ILE A 159 -26.09 -3.62 -8.17
CA ILE A 159 -25.88 -2.45 -9.03
C ILE A 159 -25.80 -2.84 -10.50
N ASN A 160 -25.13 -3.95 -10.80
CA ASN A 160 -25.06 -4.50 -12.15
C ASN A 160 -26.44 -4.99 -12.66
N GLN A 161 -27.35 -5.39 -11.77
CA GLN A 161 -28.73 -5.70 -12.13
C GLN A 161 -29.56 -4.44 -12.33
N ASP A 162 -29.41 -3.45 -11.44
CA ASP A 162 -30.08 -2.15 -11.54
C ASP A 162 -29.69 -1.45 -12.84
N MET A 163 -28.40 -1.42 -13.20
CA MET A 163 -27.91 -0.83 -14.44
C MET A 163 -28.54 -1.48 -15.68
N ARG A 164 -28.65 -2.83 -15.70
CA ARG A 164 -29.34 -3.57 -16.77
C ARG A 164 -30.82 -3.21 -16.88
N ALA A 165 -31.50 -3.08 -15.74
CA ALA A 165 -32.90 -2.68 -15.70
C ALA A 165 -33.08 -1.25 -16.25
N GLN A 166 -32.26 -0.31 -15.80
CA GLN A 166 -32.28 1.09 -16.26
C GLN A 166 -32.00 1.21 -17.77
N VAL A 167 -31.04 0.46 -18.30
CA VAL A 167 -30.76 0.41 -19.75
C VAL A 167 -31.94 -0.20 -20.53
N THR A 168 -32.61 -1.20 -19.97
CA THR A 168 -33.82 -1.80 -20.59
C THR A 168 -34.94 -0.78 -20.68
N ASP A 169 -35.21 -0.05 -19.60
CA ASP A 169 -36.25 0.98 -19.55
C ASP A 169 -35.92 2.17 -20.46
N LEU A 170 -34.64 2.59 -20.49
CA LEU A 170 -34.13 3.60 -21.41
C LEU A 170 -34.38 3.24 -22.87
N ASN A 171 -34.08 2.00 -23.27
CA ASN A 171 -34.32 1.52 -24.63
C ASN A 171 -35.82 1.53 -24.99
N ALA A 172 -36.69 1.11 -24.07
CA ALA A 172 -38.14 1.12 -24.27
C ALA A 172 -38.65 2.56 -24.47
N LEU A 173 -38.21 3.51 -23.63
CA LEU A 173 -38.55 4.93 -23.76
C LEU A 173 -38.05 5.51 -25.08
N ALA A 174 -36.81 5.19 -25.49
CA ALA A 174 -36.25 5.64 -26.77
C ALA A 174 -37.06 5.15 -27.97
N GLU A 175 -37.46 3.87 -27.97
CA GLU A 175 -38.31 3.30 -29.01
C GLU A 175 -39.70 3.95 -29.05
N GLU A 176 -40.33 4.19 -27.90
CA GLU A 176 -41.61 4.87 -27.81
C GLU A 176 -41.51 6.32 -28.34
N ILE A 177 -40.46 7.06 -27.98
CA ILE A 177 -40.22 8.42 -28.51
C ILE A 177 -40.08 8.39 -30.03
N ALA A 178 -39.32 7.45 -30.58
CA ALA A 178 -39.15 7.29 -32.03
C ALA A 178 -40.49 6.99 -32.74
N GLN A 179 -41.34 6.15 -32.14
CA GLN A 179 -42.68 5.86 -32.63
C GLN A 179 -43.59 7.08 -32.58
N VAL A 180 -43.54 7.86 -31.49
CA VAL A 180 -44.32 9.09 -31.35
C VAL A 180 -43.85 10.15 -32.35
N ASN A 181 -42.54 10.32 -32.58
CA ASN A 181 -42.00 11.19 -33.63
C ASN A 181 -42.54 10.82 -35.02
N LYS A 182 -42.61 9.53 -35.34
CA LYS A 182 -43.21 9.04 -36.59
C LYS A 182 -44.71 9.35 -36.66
N ALA A 183 -45.44 9.18 -35.55
CA ALA A 183 -46.86 9.47 -35.46
C ALA A 183 -47.16 10.97 -35.64
N ILE A 184 -46.34 11.85 -35.05
CA ILE A 184 -46.44 13.31 -35.15
C ILE A 184 -46.32 13.76 -36.61
N ILE A 185 -45.30 13.31 -37.34
CA ILE A 185 -45.16 13.65 -38.77
C ILE A 185 -46.35 13.14 -39.58
N SER A 186 -46.74 11.89 -39.36
CA SER A 186 -47.82 11.28 -40.13
C SER A 186 -49.16 12.00 -39.92
N SER A 187 -49.38 12.54 -38.73
CA SER A 187 -50.57 13.30 -38.36
C SER A 187 -50.53 14.72 -38.91
N THR A 188 -49.40 15.41 -38.75
CA THR A 188 -49.18 16.78 -39.25
C THR A 188 -49.30 16.87 -40.77
N GLY A 189 -48.74 15.88 -41.49
CA GLY A 189 -48.84 15.78 -42.95
C GLY A 189 -50.27 15.52 -43.46
N ARG A 190 -51.11 14.81 -42.71
CA ARG A 190 -52.52 14.56 -43.05
C ARG A 190 -53.45 15.72 -42.66
N ALA A 191 -53.09 16.45 -41.61
CA ALA A 191 -53.90 17.53 -41.05
C ALA A 191 -53.59 18.91 -41.67
N SER A 192 -52.92 18.96 -42.83
CA SER A 192 -52.53 20.21 -43.50
C SER A 192 -51.73 21.17 -42.60
N GLY A 193 -50.86 20.65 -41.74
CA GLY A 193 -49.99 21.44 -40.87
C GLY A 193 -50.56 21.77 -39.47
N VAL A 194 -51.68 21.15 -39.06
CA VAL A 194 -52.20 21.27 -37.68
C VAL A 194 -51.45 20.33 -36.75
N GLU A 195 -51.00 20.85 -35.61
CA GLU A 195 -50.20 20.13 -34.60
C GLU A 195 -51.04 19.08 -33.83
N PRO A 196 -50.55 17.84 -33.68
CA PRO A 196 -51.21 16.81 -32.90
C PRO A 196 -50.84 16.93 -31.40
N ASN A 197 -51.52 17.84 -30.70
CA ASN A 197 -51.17 18.23 -29.31
C ASN A 197 -51.00 17.06 -28.34
N ASP A 198 -51.89 16.06 -28.36
CA ASP A 198 -51.82 14.92 -27.44
C ASP A 198 -50.57 14.05 -27.68
N LEU A 199 -50.11 13.94 -28.93
CA LEU A 199 -48.87 13.22 -29.25
C LEU A 199 -47.64 14.02 -28.82
N LEU A 200 -47.70 15.34 -28.91
CA LEU A 200 -46.63 16.22 -28.44
C LEU A 200 -46.51 16.16 -26.91
N ASP A 201 -47.64 16.19 -26.19
CA ASP A 201 -47.68 15.99 -24.73
C ASP A 201 -47.11 14.62 -24.34
N LYS A 202 -47.51 13.54 -25.03
CA LYS A 202 -46.97 12.20 -24.77
C LYS A 202 -45.46 12.13 -25.04
N ARG A 203 -44.96 12.77 -26.11
CA ARG A 203 -43.51 12.85 -26.40
C ARG A 203 -42.77 13.55 -25.26
N ASP A 204 -43.26 14.70 -24.82
CA ASP A 204 -42.59 15.49 -23.79
C ASP A 204 -42.60 14.76 -22.44
N GLN A 205 -43.68 14.03 -22.12
CA GLN A 205 -43.74 13.14 -20.96
C GLN A 205 -42.69 12.02 -21.05
N LEU A 206 -42.59 11.31 -22.19
CA LEU A 206 -41.61 10.24 -22.37
C LEU A 206 -40.17 10.76 -22.25
N ILE A 207 -39.88 11.96 -22.76
CA ILE A 207 -38.56 12.59 -22.62
C ILE A 207 -38.27 12.98 -21.17
N ARG A 208 -39.29 13.41 -20.40
CA ARG A 208 -39.14 13.66 -18.96
C ARG A 208 -38.84 12.35 -18.21
N GLU A 209 -39.58 11.28 -18.47
CA GLU A 209 -39.32 9.96 -17.88
C GLU A 209 -37.90 9.46 -18.26
N LEU A 210 -37.47 9.68 -19.50
CA LEU A 210 -36.10 9.36 -19.92
C LEU A 210 -35.04 10.19 -19.16
N SER A 211 -35.35 11.46 -18.86
CA SER A 211 -34.45 12.34 -18.09
C SER A 211 -34.24 11.87 -16.64
N GLU A 212 -35.14 11.07 -16.09
CA GLU A 212 -34.99 10.44 -14.77
C GLU A 212 -33.88 9.37 -14.81
N ILE A 213 -33.66 8.71 -15.95
CA ILE A 213 -32.68 7.62 -16.11
C ILE A 213 -31.29 8.15 -16.49
N VAL A 214 -31.23 9.12 -17.42
CA VAL A 214 -29.97 9.69 -17.94
C VAL A 214 -30.14 11.16 -18.30
N SER A 215 -29.06 11.94 -18.30
CA SER A 215 -29.10 13.30 -18.83
C SER A 215 -29.48 13.30 -20.32
N VAL A 216 -30.46 14.13 -20.69
CA VAL A 216 -30.98 14.23 -22.06
C VAL A 216 -30.83 15.64 -22.63
N THR A 217 -30.35 15.71 -23.87
CA THR A 217 -30.35 16.92 -24.67
C THR A 217 -31.28 16.73 -25.88
N VAL A 218 -32.22 17.66 -26.06
CA VAL A 218 -33.21 17.60 -27.15
C VAL A 218 -32.83 18.59 -28.24
N VAL A 219 -32.77 18.10 -29.48
CA VAL A 219 -32.51 18.93 -30.67
C VAL A 219 -33.66 18.78 -31.65
N GLU A 220 -34.39 19.87 -31.90
CA GLU A 220 -35.49 19.91 -32.87
C GLU A 220 -34.96 20.03 -34.31
N GLN A 221 -35.52 19.23 -35.21
CA GLN A 221 -35.26 19.28 -36.64
C GLN A 221 -36.23 20.21 -37.39
N THR A 222 -35.87 20.61 -38.61
CA THR A 222 -36.69 21.49 -39.46
C THR A 222 -38.06 20.93 -39.83
N ASP A 223 -38.30 19.63 -39.63
CA ASP A 223 -39.57 18.93 -39.87
C ASP A 223 -40.39 18.67 -38.59
N GLY A 224 -39.95 19.19 -37.43
CA GLY A 224 -40.61 19.05 -36.13
C GLY A 224 -40.28 17.75 -35.38
N GLN A 225 -39.39 16.91 -35.92
CA GLN A 225 -38.88 15.75 -35.21
C GLN A 225 -37.87 16.15 -34.13
N TYR A 226 -37.80 15.37 -33.05
CA TYR A 226 -36.79 15.54 -32.01
C TYR A 226 -35.70 14.49 -32.15
N ASN A 227 -34.45 14.94 -32.15
CA ASN A 227 -33.29 14.10 -31.86
C ASN A 227 -33.00 14.18 -30.37
N ILE A 228 -32.75 13.02 -29.77
CA ILE A 228 -32.43 12.90 -28.35
C ILE A 228 -30.99 12.43 -28.24
N LEU A 229 -30.16 13.25 -27.62
CA LEU A 229 -28.79 12.94 -27.27
C LEU A 229 -28.73 12.66 -25.77
N ILE A 230 -27.90 11.72 -25.35
CA ILE A 230 -27.68 11.36 -23.96
C ILE A 230 -26.25 11.67 -23.52
N GLY A 231 -26.08 11.96 -22.23
CA GLY A 231 -24.79 12.23 -21.62
C GLY A 231 -24.02 13.32 -22.38
N ASN A 232 -22.76 13.03 -22.75
CA ASN A 232 -21.88 13.97 -23.45
C ASN A 232 -22.12 14.13 -24.97
N GLY A 233 -23.25 13.62 -25.50
CA GLY A 233 -23.70 13.90 -26.87
C GLY A 233 -23.96 12.68 -27.74
N GLN A 234 -24.12 11.50 -27.14
CA GLN A 234 -24.40 10.30 -27.92
C GLN A 234 -25.86 10.27 -28.40
N SER A 235 -26.09 10.04 -29.69
CA SER A 235 -27.45 10.08 -30.26
C SER A 235 -28.23 8.80 -29.92
N LEU A 236 -29.23 8.91 -29.06
CA LEU A 236 -30.12 7.80 -28.70
C LEU A 236 -31.32 7.71 -29.64
N VAL A 237 -31.95 8.84 -29.98
CA VAL A 237 -33.06 8.89 -30.95
C VAL A 237 -32.72 9.87 -32.06
N ILE A 238 -32.84 9.41 -33.31
CA ILE A 238 -32.64 10.22 -34.51
C ILE A 238 -33.94 10.19 -35.31
N GLY A 239 -34.71 11.27 -35.24
CA GLY A 239 -36.01 11.37 -35.91
C GLY A 239 -36.97 10.25 -35.51
N SER A 240 -37.14 9.25 -36.38
CA SER A 240 -38.04 8.10 -36.15
C SER A 240 -37.33 6.78 -35.88
N THR A 241 -36.03 6.79 -35.61
CA THR A 241 -35.22 5.60 -35.28
C THR A 241 -34.56 5.77 -33.93
N ALA A 242 -34.56 4.73 -33.10
CA ALA A 242 -33.83 4.67 -31.84
C ALA A 242 -32.62 3.74 -31.98
N ASN A 243 -31.49 4.16 -31.41
CA ASN A 243 -30.37 3.27 -31.13
C ASN A 243 -30.63 2.56 -29.80
N SER A 244 -29.99 1.40 -29.59
CA SER A 244 -30.11 0.64 -28.36
C SER A 244 -28.80 0.63 -27.59
N LEU A 245 -28.91 0.67 -26.27
CA LEU A 245 -27.83 0.41 -25.33
C LEU A 245 -27.90 -1.04 -24.83
N GLU A 246 -26.76 -1.59 -24.45
CA GLU A 246 -26.66 -2.89 -23.77
C GLU A 246 -25.67 -2.74 -22.60
N VAL A 247 -25.76 -3.65 -21.63
CA VAL A 247 -24.79 -3.74 -20.55
C VAL A 247 -23.97 -5.01 -20.77
N ALA A 248 -22.68 -4.84 -21.07
CA ALA A 248 -21.74 -5.91 -21.40
C ALA A 248 -20.56 -5.91 -20.42
N ALA A 249 -19.77 -6.99 -20.36
CA ALA A 249 -18.52 -6.95 -19.58
C ALA A 249 -17.60 -5.86 -20.16
N SER A 250 -16.87 -5.16 -19.29
CA SER A 250 -15.88 -4.18 -19.75
C SER A 250 -14.71 -4.90 -20.40
N ASP A 251 -14.23 -4.38 -21.52
CA ASP A 251 -13.01 -4.89 -22.14
C ASP A 251 -11.78 -4.53 -21.28
N GLU A 252 -11.81 -3.42 -20.53
CA GLU A 252 -10.71 -2.96 -19.68
C GLU A 252 -10.60 -3.74 -18.37
N ASP A 253 -11.75 -4.04 -17.76
CA ASP A 253 -11.85 -4.84 -16.53
C ASP A 253 -13.04 -5.81 -16.63
N PRO A 254 -12.84 -7.09 -17.01
CA PRO A 254 -13.92 -8.06 -17.16
C PRO A 254 -14.74 -8.32 -15.90
N THR A 255 -14.28 -7.87 -14.71
CA THR A 255 -15.04 -7.94 -13.46
C THR A 255 -16.09 -6.83 -13.33
N LYS A 256 -16.01 -5.80 -14.18
CA LYS A 256 -16.95 -4.67 -14.27
C LYS A 256 -17.85 -4.80 -15.49
N MET A 257 -18.97 -4.07 -15.44
CA MET A 257 -19.95 -4.01 -16.52
C MET A 257 -19.96 -2.62 -17.17
N ASP A 258 -19.86 -2.56 -18.49
CA ASP A 258 -19.95 -1.32 -19.25
C ASP A 258 -21.30 -1.13 -19.94
N ILE A 259 -21.67 0.13 -20.14
CA ILE A 259 -22.79 0.53 -20.98
C ILE A 259 -22.25 0.72 -22.39
N VAL A 260 -22.72 -0.12 -23.31
CA VAL A 260 -22.30 -0.11 -24.72
C VAL A 260 -23.44 0.33 -25.63
N MET A 261 -23.17 1.18 -26.61
CA MET A 261 -24.14 1.54 -27.64
C MET A 261 -23.98 0.66 -28.89
N ILE A 262 -25.10 0.09 -29.35
CA ILE A 262 -25.15 -0.70 -30.57
C ILE A 262 -25.48 0.22 -31.76
N THR A 263 -24.49 0.45 -32.63
CA THR A 263 -24.67 1.24 -33.86
C THR A 263 -24.25 0.42 -35.07
N GLY A 264 -25.18 0.16 -36.00
CA GLY A 264 -24.89 -0.55 -37.24
C GLY A 264 -24.37 -1.99 -37.04
N GLY A 265 -24.70 -2.62 -35.91
CA GLY A 265 -24.23 -3.96 -35.53
C GLY A 265 -22.86 -3.99 -34.86
N LYS A 266 -22.26 -2.84 -34.53
CA LYS A 266 -21.05 -2.73 -33.71
C LYS A 266 -21.41 -2.22 -32.31
N SER A 267 -20.73 -2.77 -31.30
CA SER A 267 -20.81 -2.32 -29.92
C SER A 267 -19.68 -1.34 -29.66
N ASN A 268 -19.98 -0.18 -29.06
CA ASN A 268 -18.99 0.78 -28.61
C ASN A 268 -19.26 1.09 -27.13
N ALA A 269 -18.28 0.96 -26.26
CA ALA A 269 -18.39 1.40 -24.86
C ALA A 269 -18.63 2.92 -24.81
N ILE A 270 -19.58 3.33 -23.99
CA ILE A 270 -19.92 4.74 -23.76
C ILE A 270 -20.09 5.05 -22.27
N THR A 271 -19.58 4.18 -21.38
CA THR A 271 -19.78 4.29 -19.92
C THR A 271 -19.31 5.64 -19.39
N SER A 272 -18.13 6.10 -19.84
CA SER A 272 -17.53 7.37 -19.41
C SER A 272 -18.31 8.62 -19.86
N GLU A 273 -19.17 8.47 -20.86
CA GLU A 273 -19.98 9.52 -21.46
C GLU A 273 -21.38 9.61 -20.87
N ILE A 274 -21.80 8.62 -20.07
CA ILE A 274 -23.07 8.63 -19.37
C ILE A 274 -22.96 9.51 -18.11
N ASP A 275 -23.84 10.50 -18.04
CA ASP A 275 -23.95 11.41 -16.91
C ASP A 275 -25.43 11.71 -16.63
N GLY A 276 -25.73 12.13 -15.40
CA GLY A 276 -27.08 12.45 -14.93
C GLY A 276 -28.01 11.25 -14.79
N GLY A 277 -29.14 11.48 -14.11
CA GLY A 277 -30.17 10.48 -13.86
C GLY A 277 -29.68 9.30 -13.03
N GLN A 278 -30.53 8.27 -12.92
CA GLN A 278 -30.22 7.08 -12.12
C GLN A 278 -28.96 6.35 -12.59
N LEU A 279 -28.64 6.34 -13.89
CA LEU A 279 -27.43 5.72 -14.42
C LEU A 279 -26.17 6.48 -13.98
N GLY A 280 -26.16 7.81 -14.04
CA GLY A 280 -25.03 8.62 -13.56
C GLY A 280 -24.74 8.36 -12.08
N GLY A 281 -25.79 8.32 -11.24
CA GLY A 281 -25.64 8.07 -9.80
C GLY A 281 -25.18 6.63 -9.47
N ILE A 282 -25.50 5.66 -10.34
CA ILE A 282 -24.97 4.29 -10.25
C ILE A 282 -23.46 4.27 -10.55
N LEU A 283 -23.04 4.91 -11.65
CA LEU A 283 -21.64 4.91 -12.08
C LEU A 283 -20.75 5.68 -11.10
N GLU A 284 -21.21 6.85 -10.65
CA GLU A 284 -20.50 7.67 -9.64
C GLU A 284 -20.29 6.90 -8.33
N PHE A 285 -21.29 6.13 -7.89
CA PHE A 285 -21.15 5.27 -6.72
C PHE A 285 -20.17 4.11 -6.94
N ARG A 286 -20.30 3.41 -8.07
CA ARG A 286 -19.52 2.21 -8.40
C ARG A 286 -18.04 2.53 -8.55
N ASP A 287 -17.72 3.58 -9.30
CA ASP A 287 -16.35 3.92 -9.69
C ASP A 287 -15.64 4.80 -8.66
N GLY A 288 -16.39 5.40 -7.72
CA GLY A 288 -15.84 6.10 -6.55
C GLY A 288 -15.96 5.26 -5.28
N ILE A 289 -16.99 5.56 -4.48
CA ILE A 289 -17.12 5.09 -3.09
C ILE A 289 -17.05 3.57 -2.93
N LEU A 290 -17.64 2.79 -3.84
CA LEU A 290 -17.59 1.33 -3.74
C LEU A 290 -16.17 0.80 -3.97
N GLN A 291 -15.49 1.28 -5.01
CA GLN A 291 -14.11 0.91 -5.32
C GLN A 291 -13.15 1.33 -4.18
N ASP A 292 -13.27 2.56 -3.69
CA ASP A 292 -12.47 3.06 -2.57
C ASP A 292 -12.67 2.22 -1.31
N SER A 293 -13.89 1.73 -1.08
CA SER A 293 -14.20 0.85 0.07
C SER A 293 -13.50 -0.51 -0.04
N TYR A 294 -13.49 -1.13 -1.23
CA TYR A 294 -12.73 -2.37 -1.45
C TYR A 294 -11.25 -2.17 -1.19
N ASN A 295 -10.67 -1.15 -1.83
CA ASN A 295 -9.24 -0.90 -1.79
C ASN A 295 -8.77 -0.53 -0.38
N SER A 296 -9.53 0.31 0.32
CA SER A 296 -9.21 0.70 1.71
C SER A 296 -9.26 -0.50 2.66
N MET A 297 -10.29 -1.35 2.55
CA MET A 297 -10.39 -2.55 3.40
C MET A 297 -9.29 -3.55 3.11
N GLY A 298 -8.98 -3.80 1.84
CA GLY A 298 -7.94 -4.76 1.48
C GLY A 298 -6.52 -4.26 1.76
N ARG A 299 -6.28 -2.93 1.75
CA ARG A 299 -5.02 -2.35 2.25
C ARG A 299 -4.82 -2.68 3.73
N ILE A 300 -5.85 -2.45 4.55
CA ILE A 300 -5.80 -2.77 6.00
C ILE A 300 -5.53 -4.27 6.20
N ALA A 301 -6.20 -5.13 5.44
CA ALA A 301 -6.02 -6.58 5.52
C ALA A 301 -4.58 -7.00 5.18
N TRP A 302 -4.01 -6.49 4.08
CA TRP A 302 -2.63 -6.79 3.67
C TRP A 302 -1.60 -6.27 4.64
N THR A 303 -1.68 -5.00 5.06
CA THR A 303 -0.72 -4.45 6.03
C THR A 303 -0.82 -5.19 7.38
N LEU A 304 -2.02 -5.58 7.83
CA LEU A 304 -2.16 -6.37 9.05
C LEU A 304 -1.52 -7.76 8.89
N ALA A 305 -1.81 -8.46 7.79
CA ALA A 305 -1.28 -9.80 7.55
C ALA A 305 0.25 -9.80 7.49
N ASP A 306 0.81 -8.86 6.74
CA ASP A 306 2.25 -8.70 6.52
C ASP A 306 3.00 -8.39 7.82
N THR A 307 2.62 -7.32 8.51
CA THR A 307 3.31 -6.90 9.75
C THR A 307 3.18 -7.91 10.89
N ILE A 308 2.03 -8.59 11.01
CA ILE A 308 1.87 -9.67 11.99
C ILE A 308 2.73 -10.87 11.58
N ASN A 309 2.82 -11.21 10.30
CA ASN A 309 3.68 -12.28 9.81
C ASN A 309 5.16 -12.00 10.09
N GLU A 310 5.65 -10.81 9.72
CA GLU A 310 7.02 -10.37 9.98
C GLU A 310 7.35 -10.46 11.48
N GLN A 311 6.49 -9.91 12.35
CA GLN A 311 6.73 -9.97 13.78
C GLN A 311 6.62 -11.39 14.34
N HIS A 312 5.68 -12.19 13.84
CA HIS A 312 5.51 -13.58 14.29
C HIS A 312 6.74 -14.43 13.96
N GLN A 313 7.35 -14.23 12.79
CA GLN A 313 8.56 -14.94 12.36
C GLN A 313 9.79 -14.64 13.23
N LEU A 314 9.85 -13.46 13.87
CA LEU A 314 10.90 -13.12 14.83
C LEU A 314 10.75 -13.84 16.17
N GLY A 315 9.64 -14.53 16.39
CA GLY A 315 9.36 -15.29 17.61
C GLY A 315 9.73 -16.76 17.53
N MET A 316 9.43 -17.45 18.62
CA MET A 316 9.55 -18.89 18.78
C MET A 316 8.26 -19.48 19.37
N ASP A 317 7.88 -20.64 18.84
CA ASP A 317 6.67 -21.38 19.15
C ASP A 317 6.83 -22.29 20.41
N LEU A 318 5.79 -23.05 20.79
CA LEU A 318 5.86 -23.95 21.96
C LEU A 318 6.66 -25.24 21.71
N GLU A 319 6.98 -25.53 20.44
CA GLU A 319 7.74 -26.70 19.99
C GLU A 319 9.22 -26.36 19.80
N ASN A 320 9.64 -25.14 20.19
CA ASN A 320 10.97 -24.56 20.05
C ASN A 320 11.39 -24.21 18.62
N ASN A 321 10.44 -24.12 17.69
CA ASN A 321 10.72 -23.71 16.32
C ASN A 321 10.52 -22.20 16.17
N LEU A 322 11.18 -21.59 15.18
CA LEU A 322 10.90 -20.21 14.82
C LEU A 322 9.47 -20.08 14.30
N GLY A 323 8.88 -18.90 14.48
CA GLY A 323 7.55 -18.60 13.96
C GLY A 323 7.49 -18.75 12.44
N GLY A 324 6.44 -19.38 11.96
CA GLY A 324 6.05 -19.34 10.55
C GLY A 324 5.20 -18.11 10.24
N LEU A 325 4.55 -18.13 9.07
CA LEU A 325 3.50 -17.16 8.75
C LEU A 325 2.29 -17.38 9.67
N PHE A 326 1.74 -16.30 10.23
CA PHE A 326 0.51 -16.33 11.03
C PHE A 326 -0.73 -16.30 10.13
N PHE A 327 -0.77 -15.34 9.20
CA PHE A 327 -1.72 -15.23 8.09
C PHE A 327 -1.10 -15.77 6.80
N GLU A 328 -1.91 -16.11 5.80
CA GLU A 328 -1.41 -16.51 4.48
C GLU A 328 -0.45 -15.46 3.90
N ASP A 329 0.56 -15.91 3.15
CA ASP A 329 1.48 -15.03 2.44
C ASP A 329 0.70 -14.08 1.53
N ILE A 330 0.83 -12.78 1.78
CA ILE A 330 0.21 -11.75 0.95
C ILE A 330 0.67 -11.87 -0.50
N ASN A 331 1.85 -12.42 -0.77
CA ASN A 331 2.42 -12.65 -2.08
C ASN A 331 2.36 -14.12 -2.51
N SER A 332 1.38 -14.89 -2.03
CA SER A 332 1.08 -16.20 -2.61
C SER A 332 0.85 -16.09 -4.12
N GLU A 333 1.15 -17.16 -4.86
CA GLU A 333 1.09 -17.17 -6.34
C GLU A 333 -0.27 -16.64 -6.84
N ASP A 334 -1.36 -17.15 -6.28
CA ASP A 334 -2.73 -16.74 -6.63
C ASP A 334 -2.96 -15.24 -6.34
N ASN A 335 -2.50 -14.74 -5.19
CA ASN A 335 -2.64 -13.33 -4.82
C ASN A 335 -1.89 -12.40 -5.77
N MET A 336 -0.67 -12.76 -6.18
CA MET A 336 0.13 -11.96 -7.12
C MET A 336 -0.52 -11.87 -8.50
N PHE A 337 -1.09 -12.98 -9.01
CA PHE A 337 -1.79 -13.00 -10.30
C PHE A 337 -3.14 -12.28 -10.24
N ASN A 338 -3.91 -12.44 -9.15
CA ASN A 338 -5.23 -11.81 -9.00
C ASN A 338 -5.18 -10.27 -8.96
N ARG A 339 -4.02 -9.68 -8.65
CA ARG A 339 -3.82 -8.22 -8.66
C ARG A 339 -3.71 -7.63 -10.06
N VAL A 340 -3.47 -8.45 -11.10
CA VAL A 340 -3.32 -7.96 -12.47
C VAL A 340 -4.45 -8.50 -13.34
N ILE A 341 -5.16 -7.57 -13.97
CA ILE A 341 -6.30 -7.86 -14.85
C ILE A 341 -5.92 -7.38 -16.25
N ALA A 342 -5.89 -8.29 -17.21
CA ALA A 342 -5.56 -7.96 -18.60
C ALA A 342 -6.78 -7.40 -19.33
N ASN A 343 -6.55 -6.38 -20.17
CA ASN A 343 -7.56 -5.85 -21.07
C ASN A 343 -7.84 -6.83 -22.23
N ASP A 344 -9.11 -7.12 -22.51
CA ASP A 344 -9.55 -8.05 -23.57
C ASP A 344 -9.23 -7.54 -24.98
N ASN A 345 -8.97 -6.23 -25.15
CA ASN A 345 -8.55 -5.62 -26.41
C ASN A 345 -7.04 -5.69 -26.67
N ASN A 346 -6.28 -6.27 -25.75
CA ASN A 346 -4.84 -6.44 -25.91
C ASN A 346 -4.50 -7.24 -27.19
N ALA A 347 -3.37 -6.91 -27.81
CA ALA A 347 -3.02 -7.48 -29.11
C ALA A 347 -2.71 -8.98 -29.00
N THR A 348 -3.07 -9.76 -30.04
CA THR A 348 -2.68 -11.18 -30.10
C THR A 348 -1.19 -11.33 -30.47
N PRO A 349 -0.47 -12.36 -30.00
CA PRO A 349 -0.95 -13.48 -29.17
C PRO A 349 -1.13 -13.10 -27.70
N ASP A 350 -2.06 -13.77 -27.03
CA ASP A 350 -2.27 -13.63 -25.58
C ASP A 350 -1.38 -14.63 -24.83
N ASP A 351 -0.08 -14.34 -24.81
CA ASP A 351 0.97 -15.17 -24.18
C ASP A 351 1.73 -14.44 -23.06
N ARG A 352 1.20 -13.30 -22.61
CA ARG A 352 1.81 -12.41 -21.63
C ARG A 352 1.59 -12.93 -20.22
N VAL A 353 2.68 -13.11 -19.48
CA VAL A 353 2.68 -13.52 -18.08
C VAL A 353 3.17 -12.35 -17.25
N ILE A 354 2.27 -11.77 -16.48
CA ILE A 354 2.47 -10.60 -15.64
C ILE A 354 1.81 -10.85 -14.29
N TYR A 355 2.47 -10.42 -13.21
CA TYR A 355 1.92 -10.47 -11.86
C TYR A 355 2.47 -9.29 -11.03
N ALA A 356 1.80 -8.97 -9.93
CA ALA A 356 2.18 -7.87 -9.05
C ALA A 356 2.49 -8.38 -7.64
N LYS A 357 3.73 -8.18 -7.21
CA LYS A 357 4.22 -8.44 -5.86
C LYS A 357 4.12 -7.16 -5.04
N ILE A 358 3.65 -7.26 -3.81
CA ILE A 358 3.75 -6.16 -2.83
C ILE A 358 5.11 -6.29 -2.17
N VAL A 359 5.93 -5.24 -2.24
CA VAL A 359 7.28 -5.20 -1.65
C VAL A 359 7.31 -4.41 -0.35
N ASP A 360 6.37 -3.47 -0.18
CA ASP A 360 6.20 -2.69 1.04
C ASP A 360 4.70 -2.40 1.25
N THR A 361 4.11 -2.96 2.31
CA THR A 361 2.70 -2.72 2.62
C THR A 361 2.42 -1.34 3.23
N GLY A 362 3.45 -0.67 3.75
CA GLY A 362 3.36 0.68 4.29
C GLY A 362 3.15 1.72 3.21
N ASP A 363 3.76 1.54 2.04
CA ASP A 363 3.70 2.46 0.89
C ASP A 363 2.46 2.27 -0.01
N LEU A 364 1.63 1.26 0.28
CA LEU A 364 0.41 0.99 -0.50
C LEU A 364 -0.59 2.14 -0.44
N THR A 365 -1.10 2.52 -1.62
CA THR A 365 -2.22 3.45 -1.76
C THR A 365 -3.57 2.71 -1.80
N THR A 366 -4.67 3.45 -1.94
CA THR A 366 -6.01 2.89 -2.21
C THR A 366 -6.37 2.95 -3.70
N LEU A 367 -5.40 3.20 -4.58
CA LEU A 367 -5.63 3.37 -6.01
C LEU A 367 -5.56 2.04 -6.75
N ASP A 368 -6.36 1.94 -7.79
CA ASP A 368 -6.09 1.01 -8.89
C ASP A 368 -5.32 1.77 -9.98
N TYR A 369 -4.45 1.06 -10.68
CA TYR A 369 -3.58 1.63 -11.69
C TYR A 369 -3.88 1.02 -13.05
N GLU A 370 -3.76 1.83 -14.09
CA GLU A 370 -3.71 1.35 -15.46
C GLU A 370 -2.25 1.38 -15.93
N LEU A 371 -1.77 0.23 -16.40
CA LEU A 371 -0.45 0.06 -17.00
C LEU A 371 -0.62 -0.09 -18.51
N GLU A 372 -0.18 0.91 -19.27
CA GLU A 372 -0.30 0.96 -20.73
C GLU A 372 1.07 0.92 -21.42
N PHE A 373 1.18 0.16 -22.50
CA PHE A 373 2.31 0.15 -23.42
C PHE A 373 2.16 1.23 -24.50
N THR A 374 2.55 2.46 -24.20
CA THR A 374 2.25 3.65 -25.04
C THR A 374 3.00 3.75 -26.38
N GLY A 375 4.12 3.03 -26.54
CA GLY A 375 5.01 3.19 -27.70
C GLY A 375 5.86 4.47 -27.68
N PRO A 376 6.78 4.68 -28.65
CA PRO A 376 6.87 4.04 -29.97
C PRO A 376 7.59 2.69 -30.01
N THR A 377 8.19 2.25 -28.89
CA THR A 377 8.73 0.89 -28.75
C THR A 377 7.81 0.04 -27.88
N ASP A 378 7.80 -1.28 -28.10
CA ASP A 378 6.99 -2.23 -27.32
C ASP A 378 7.44 -2.33 -25.84
N ASN A 379 8.44 -1.54 -25.43
CA ASN A 379 9.00 -1.52 -24.08
C ASN A 379 8.60 -0.27 -23.28
N ASP A 380 7.97 0.73 -23.91
CA ASP A 380 7.66 2.00 -23.25
C ASP A 380 6.36 1.87 -22.44
N ILE A 381 6.48 1.92 -21.11
CA ILE A 381 5.35 1.74 -20.18
C ILE A 381 4.95 3.07 -19.53
N LEU A 382 3.64 3.26 -19.37
CA LEU A 382 3.02 4.36 -18.66
C LEU A 382 2.12 3.77 -17.59
N VAL A 383 2.25 4.26 -16.36
CA VAL A 383 1.33 3.91 -15.27
C VAL A 383 0.52 5.15 -14.90
N THR A 384 -0.80 5.03 -14.96
CA THR A 384 -1.76 6.05 -14.59
C THR A 384 -2.68 5.58 -13.48
N ASN A 385 -3.24 6.52 -12.73
CA ASN A 385 -4.37 6.24 -11.86
C ASN A 385 -5.57 5.83 -12.72
N ALA A 386 -6.15 4.65 -12.48
CA ALA A 386 -7.24 4.10 -13.29
C ALA A 386 -8.55 4.92 -13.20
N ALA A 387 -8.75 5.68 -12.12
CA ALA A 387 -9.94 6.51 -11.93
C ALA A 387 -9.78 7.93 -12.54
N THR A 388 -8.59 8.52 -12.46
CA THR A 388 -8.39 9.94 -12.85
C THR A 388 -7.58 10.14 -14.14
N GLY A 389 -6.85 9.10 -14.59
CA GLY A 389 -5.88 9.20 -15.69
C GLY A 389 -4.63 10.01 -15.35
N GLU A 390 -4.41 10.36 -14.07
CA GLU A 390 -3.21 11.04 -13.64
C GLU A 390 -1.98 10.14 -13.79
N VAL A 391 -0.90 10.67 -14.36
CA VAL A 391 0.36 9.92 -14.56
C VAL A 391 1.07 9.75 -13.22
N ILE A 392 1.22 8.49 -12.80
CA ILE A 392 1.99 8.12 -11.60
C ILE A 392 3.46 8.02 -11.96
N THR A 393 3.79 7.21 -12.96
CA THR A 393 5.17 6.97 -13.36
C THR A 393 5.29 6.54 -14.82
N ARG A 394 6.52 6.57 -15.33
CA ARG A 394 6.89 6.12 -16.68
C ARG A 394 8.13 5.27 -16.60
N GLY A 395 8.15 4.20 -17.36
CA GLY A 395 9.26 3.25 -17.39
C GLY A 395 9.59 2.81 -18.80
N GLN A 396 10.71 2.12 -18.92
CA GLN A 396 11.08 1.41 -20.14
C GLN A 396 11.62 0.03 -19.78
N LEU A 397 11.04 -1.01 -20.36
CA LEU A 397 11.52 -2.38 -20.18
C LEU A 397 12.85 -2.60 -20.91
N THR A 398 13.67 -3.49 -20.35
CA THR A 398 15.00 -3.82 -20.90
C THR A 398 14.93 -4.67 -22.18
N GLY A 399 13.76 -5.26 -22.47
CA GLY A 399 13.54 -6.20 -23.58
C GLY A 399 14.03 -7.63 -23.30
N PHE A 400 14.48 -7.91 -22.07
CA PHE A 400 14.79 -9.25 -21.58
C PHE A 400 13.86 -9.58 -20.41
N PHE A 401 13.42 -10.83 -20.33
CA PHE A 401 12.54 -11.30 -19.25
C PHE A 401 13.25 -12.33 -18.37
N PRO A 402 12.97 -12.35 -17.05
CA PRO A 402 12.03 -11.47 -16.36
C PRO A 402 12.54 -10.02 -16.26
N SER A 403 11.60 -9.06 -16.31
CA SER A 403 11.87 -7.64 -16.05
C SER A 403 10.93 -7.18 -14.95
N THR A 404 11.39 -6.28 -14.08
CA THR A 404 10.56 -5.73 -13.00
C THR A 404 10.40 -4.22 -13.12
N PHE A 405 9.35 -3.70 -12.52
CA PHE A 405 9.06 -2.27 -12.44
C PHE A 405 8.33 -1.97 -11.14
N GLU A 406 8.86 -1.05 -10.33
CA GLU A 406 8.36 -0.77 -8.98
C GLU A 406 7.79 0.65 -8.87
N PHE A 407 6.68 0.77 -8.15
CA PHE A 407 6.06 2.05 -7.73
C PHE A 407 5.10 1.81 -6.56
N ASP A 408 4.94 2.79 -5.67
CA ASP A 408 3.96 2.82 -4.58
C ASP A 408 3.86 1.49 -3.78
N GLY A 409 5.01 0.89 -3.43
CA GLY A 409 5.10 -0.36 -2.66
C GLY A 409 4.80 -1.64 -3.45
N VAL A 410 4.66 -1.55 -4.78
CA VAL A 410 4.31 -2.66 -5.68
C VAL A 410 5.38 -2.86 -6.74
N GLU A 411 5.88 -4.08 -6.86
CA GLU A 411 6.74 -4.54 -7.94
C GLU A 411 5.91 -5.35 -8.95
N ILE A 412 5.82 -4.84 -10.18
CA ILE A 412 5.25 -5.57 -11.31
C ILE A 412 6.36 -6.39 -11.97
N THR A 413 6.13 -7.69 -12.09
CA THR A 413 7.03 -8.60 -12.80
C THR A 413 6.44 -9.00 -14.14
N PHE A 414 7.21 -8.73 -15.20
CA PHE A 414 6.97 -9.21 -16.56
C PHE A 414 7.79 -10.48 -16.75
N GLU A 415 7.16 -11.64 -16.53
CA GLU A 415 7.85 -12.93 -16.48
C GLU A 415 8.19 -13.45 -17.88
N SER A 416 7.25 -13.35 -18.82
CA SER A 416 7.43 -13.73 -20.22
C SER A 416 6.28 -13.24 -21.11
N GLY A 417 6.44 -13.36 -22.43
CA GLY A 417 5.39 -13.11 -23.42
C GLY A 417 5.67 -11.95 -24.38
N SER A 418 4.71 -11.69 -25.26
CA SER A 418 4.81 -10.74 -26.36
C SER A 418 4.03 -9.46 -26.07
N PHE A 419 4.63 -8.56 -25.28
CA PHE A 419 4.07 -7.23 -25.01
C PHE A 419 4.18 -6.34 -26.26
N GLN A 420 3.10 -5.62 -26.58
CA GLN A 420 3.00 -4.79 -27.79
C GLN A 420 2.49 -3.40 -27.45
N ALA A 421 2.91 -2.39 -28.23
CA ALA A 421 2.34 -1.05 -28.11
C ALA A 421 0.82 -1.08 -28.28
N GLY A 422 0.09 -0.55 -27.29
CA GLY A 422 -1.36 -0.56 -27.17
C GLY A 422 -1.91 -1.62 -26.19
N ASP A 423 -1.08 -2.52 -25.67
CA ASP A 423 -1.50 -3.41 -24.58
C ASP A 423 -1.71 -2.60 -23.28
N SER A 424 -2.74 -2.95 -22.51
CA SER A 424 -3.10 -2.34 -21.22
C SER A 424 -3.50 -3.39 -20.17
N PHE A 425 -3.20 -3.09 -18.91
CA PHE A 425 -3.49 -3.93 -17.75
C PHE A 425 -3.96 -3.08 -16.58
N ILE A 426 -4.98 -3.53 -15.86
CA ILE A 426 -5.35 -2.96 -14.56
C ILE A 426 -4.56 -3.67 -13.46
N VAL A 427 -3.91 -2.89 -12.62
CA VAL A 427 -3.19 -3.35 -11.44
C VAL A 427 -3.94 -2.86 -10.22
N ALA A 428 -4.49 -3.80 -9.45
CA ALA A 428 -5.35 -3.53 -8.29
C ALA A 428 -4.74 -4.20 -7.03
N PRO A 429 -3.71 -3.61 -6.41
CA PRO A 429 -2.89 -4.28 -5.39
C PRO A 429 -3.68 -4.69 -4.14
N THR A 430 -4.62 -3.83 -3.74
CA THR A 430 -5.35 -3.95 -2.48
C THR A 430 -6.79 -4.41 -2.66
N ARG A 431 -7.35 -4.40 -3.88
CA ARG A 431 -8.79 -4.64 -4.13
C ARG A 431 -9.31 -5.91 -3.46
N PHE A 432 -8.56 -7.01 -3.55
CA PHE A 432 -8.99 -8.33 -3.06
C PHE A 432 -8.48 -8.69 -1.65
N GLY A 433 -7.73 -7.81 -0.96
CA GLY A 433 -7.09 -8.18 0.30
C GLY A 433 -8.05 -8.58 1.41
N ALA A 434 -9.21 -7.92 1.52
CA ALA A 434 -10.22 -8.28 2.50
C ALA A 434 -11.04 -9.52 2.13
N ARG A 435 -10.89 -10.05 0.90
CA ARG A 435 -11.49 -11.31 0.44
C ARG A 435 -10.57 -12.50 0.72
N ASP A 436 -9.26 -12.26 0.55
CA ASP A 436 -8.24 -13.30 0.44
C ASP A 436 -7.37 -13.43 1.69
N ILE A 437 -7.53 -12.55 2.69
CA ILE A 437 -6.87 -12.75 3.99
C ILE A 437 -7.38 -14.04 4.66
N ASP A 438 -6.44 -14.89 5.08
CA ASP A 438 -6.74 -16.15 5.76
C ASP A 438 -5.65 -16.52 6.79
N LEU A 439 -5.93 -17.48 7.67
CA LEU A 439 -4.96 -18.02 8.62
C LEU A 439 -4.03 -19.04 7.96
N SER A 440 -2.73 -18.91 8.18
CA SER A 440 -1.75 -19.94 7.84
C SER A 440 -1.58 -20.96 8.97
N ILE A 441 -1.64 -20.49 10.22
CA ILE A 441 -1.56 -21.36 11.40
C ILE A 441 -2.88 -22.04 11.72
N SER A 442 -2.79 -23.30 12.16
CA SER A 442 -3.98 -24.09 12.53
C SER A 442 -3.91 -24.65 13.96
N ARG A 443 -2.74 -24.53 14.60
CA ARG A 443 -2.47 -25.07 15.93
C ARG A 443 -2.02 -23.97 16.89
N VAL A 444 -2.41 -24.10 18.15
CA VAL A 444 -2.00 -23.18 19.22
C VAL A 444 -0.51 -23.27 19.55
N GLU A 445 0.11 -24.42 19.24
CA GLU A 445 1.53 -24.65 19.48
C GLU A 445 2.43 -23.87 18.51
N GLU A 446 1.95 -23.59 17.29
CA GLU A 446 2.66 -22.86 16.22
C GLU A 446 2.76 -21.34 16.48
N ILE A 447 2.05 -20.85 17.51
CA ILE A 447 2.04 -19.42 17.81
C ILE A 447 3.37 -19.01 18.48
N ALA A 448 4.09 -18.09 17.87
CA ALA A 448 5.44 -17.70 18.24
C ALA A 448 5.45 -16.48 19.18
N PHE A 449 5.20 -16.69 20.47
CA PHE A 449 5.09 -15.60 21.46
C PHE A 449 6.38 -15.26 22.21
N ALA A 450 7.32 -16.21 22.30
CA ALA A 450 8.60 -16.00 22.96
C ALA A 450 9.64 -15.50 21.97
N SER A 451 10.72 -14.90 22.45
CA SER A 451 11.91 -14.66 21.61
C SER A 451 12.77 -15.94 21.57
N PRO A 452 13.37 -16.28 20.41
CA PRO A 452 14.22 -17.46 20.28
C PRO A 452 15.56 -17.34 21.01
N ILE A 453 15.97 -16.14 21.44
CA ILE A 453 17.22 -15.94 22.17
C ILE A 453 16.97 -15.68 23.65
N ARG A 454 17.90 -16.12 24.49
CA ARG A 454 17.88 -15.84 25.93
C ARG A 454 19.27 -15.50 26.40
N THR A 455 19.35 -14.49 27.27
CA THR A 455 20.61 -14.05 27.86
C THR A 455 20.67 -14.40 29.33
N GLU A 456 21.80 -14.90 29.81
CA GLU A 456 22.04 -15.16 31.23
C GLU A 456 23.36 -14.54 31.70
N ALA A 457 23.41 -14.23 32.99
CA ALA A 457 24.63 -13.80 33.66
C ALA A 457 25.13 -14.95 34.54
N ASP A 458 26.44 -15.22 34.54
CA ASP A 458 27.00 -16.27 35.39
C ASP A 458 26.79 -15.92 36.88
N LEU A 459 26.45 -16.94 37.68
CA LEU A 459 26.22 -16.79 39.13
C LEU A 459 27.51 -16.43 39.89
N GLY A 460 28.67 -16.67 39.28
CA GLY A 460 30.00 -16.32 39.75
C GLY A 460 30.38 -14.86 39.50
N ASN A 461 29.58 -14.11 38.74
CA ASN A 461 29.86 -12.69 38.47
C ASN A 461 29.93 -11.90 39.79
N VAL A 462 31.00 -11.12 39.92
CA VAL A 462 31.29 -10.28 41.08
C VAL A 462 30.98 -8.81 40.82
N GLY A 463 30.98 -8.39 39.54
CA GLY A 463 30.47 -7.10 39.11
C GLY A 463 28.95 -6.96 39.24
N ASN A 464 28.45 -5.77 38.91
CA ASN A 464 27.01 -5.49 38.87
C ASN A 464 26.50 -5.29 37.44
N ALA A 465 27.28 -5.72 36.45
CA ALA A 465 26.89 -5.63 35.05
C ALA A 465 25.69 -6.53 34.76
N VAL A 466 24.82 -6.05 33.87
CA VAL A 466 23.59 -6.72 33.45
C VAL A 466 23.54 -6.71 31.94
N ILE A 467 23.32 -7.90 31.36
CA ILE A 467 23.01 -8.08 29.95
C ILE A 467 21.50 -7.89 29.73
N SER A 468 21.13 -7.18 28.67
CA SER A 468 19.72 -7.05 28.26
C SER A 468 19.18 -8.40 27.78
N PRO A 469 17.87 -8.68 27.91
CA PRO A 469 17.26 -9.93 27.42
C PRO A 469 17.54 -10.23 25.94
N GLY A 470 17.87 -9.20 25.15
CA GLY A 470 18.07 -9.27 23.72
C GLY A 470 16.79 -8.95 22.94
N GLU A 471 16.99 -8.54 21.69
CA GLU A 471 15.96 -8.16 20.73
C GLU A 471 16.28 -8.84 19.39
N MET A 472 15.26 -9.44 18.79
CA MET A 472 15.35 -10.01 17.45
C MET A 472 15.17 -8.91 16.41
N LEU A 473 16.03 -8.90 15.39
CA LEU A 473 16.02 -7.94 14.30
C LEU A 473 15.63 -8.62 12.98
N ALA A 474 16.12 -9.84 12.75
CA ALA A 474 15.79 -10.65 11.59
C ALA A 474 16.12 -12.12 11.86
N VAL A 475 15.35 -13.03 11.25
CA VAL A 475 15.69 -14.46 11.18
C VAL A 475 16.17 -14.86 9.78
N ASN A 476 15.78 -14.10 8.76
CA ASN A 476 16.16 -14.30 7.37
C ASN A 476 17.20 -13.29 6.89
N GLN A 477 17.96 -13.68 5.87
CA GLN A 477 18.87 -12.82 5.14
C GLN A 477 18.08 -11.90 4.21
N THR A 478 18.26 -10.58 4.35
CA THR A 478 17.57 -9.57 3.54
C THR A 478 17.76 -9.77 2.02
N SER A 479 18.87 -10.36 1.59
CA SER A 479 19.20 -10.55 0.17
C SER A 479 18.60 -11.81 -0.48
N THR A 480 18.33 -12.85 0.29
CA THR A 480 17.97 -14.19 -0.24
C THR A 480 16.70 -14.77 0.37
N ASP A 481 16.16 -14.14 1.43
CA ASP A 481 15.04 -14.62 2.22
C ASP A 481 15.23 -16.05 2.78
N SER A 482 16.49 -16.48 2.89
CA SER A 482 16.88 -17.72 3.55
C SER A 482 17.24 -17.45 5.01
N LEU A 483 17.04 -18.44 5.89
CA LEU A 483 17.46 -18.32 7.29
C LEU A 483 18.92 -17.85 7.42
N LEU A 484 19.17 -17.01 8.43
CA LEU A 484 20.52 -16.65 8.83
C LEU A 484 21.26 -17.90 9.32
N PRO A 485 22.57 -18.02 9.10
CA PRO A 485 23.37 -19.17 9.58
C PRO A 485 23.18 -19.42 11.09
N THR A 486 22.94 -18.34 11.84
CA THR A 486 22.70 -18.36 13.28
C THR A 486 21.47 -19.16 13.71
N PHE A 487 20.49 -19.31 12.82
CA PHE A 487 19.22 -19.99 13.05
C PHE A 487 18.96 -21.13 12.06
N GLU A 488 19.99 -21.58 11.32
CA GLU A 488 19.85 -22.63 10.31
C GLU A 488 19.54 -24.01 10.94
N VAL A 489 19.99 -24.23 12.17
CA VAL A 489 19.68 -25.44 12.95
C VAL A 489 18.43 -25.18 13.79
N GLU A 490 17.38 -25.96 13.53
CA GLU A 490 16.10 -25.85 14.23
C GLU A 490 16.27 -26.07 15.74
N GLY A 491 15.74 -25.13 16.54
CA GLY A 491 15.76 -25.21 18.01
C GLY A 491 17.12 -24.93 18.66
N GLU A 492 18.11 -24.46 17.90
CA GLU A 492 19.45 -24.17 18.41
C GLU A 492 19.95 -22.81 17.93
N LEU A 493 20.82 -22.18 18.72
CA LEU A 493 21.54 -20.98 18.34
C LEU A 493 22.93 -21.43 17.88
N SER A 494 23.29 -21.17 16.63
CA SER A 494 24.54 -21.69 16.04
C SER A 494 25.54 -20.57 15.71
N PRO A 495 26.62 -20.39 16.47
CA PRO A 495 26.89 -20.99 17.78
C PRO A 495 26.16 -20.28 18.93
N PRO A 496 26.01 -20.94 20.10
CA PRO A 496 25.72 -20.24 21.34
C PRO A 496 26.88 -19.33 21.71
N ILE A 497 26.59 -18.22 22.39
CA ILE A 497 27.57 -17.16 22.63
C ILE A 497 27.95 -17.09 24.10
N LEU A 498 29.25 -16.96 24.37
CA LEU A 498 29.80 -16.61 25.68
C LEU A 498 30.53 -15.27 25.57
N ILE A 499 30.13 -14.32 26.39
CA ILE A 499 30.80 -13.03 26.56
C ILE A 499 31.60 -13.12 27.85
N HIS A 500 32.92 -12.98 27.77
CA HIS A 500 33.82 -13.12 28.91
C HIS A 500 34.66 -11.85 29.11
N PHE A 501 34.60 -11.26 30.31
CA PHE A 501 35.37 -10.07 30.65
C PHE A 501 36.80 -10.42 31.04
N LEU A 502 37.75 -10.03 30.18
CA LEU A 502 39.19 -10.18 30.42
C LEU A 502 39.70 -9.17 31.46
N THR A 503 39.10 -7.98 31.47
CA THR A 503 39.32 -6.91 32.46
C THR A 503 38.02 -6.16 32.69
N ASP A 504 38.00 -5.16 33.57
CA ASP A 504 36.83 -4.31 33.81
C ASP A 504 36.37 -3.53 32.56
N ASN A 505 37.24 -3.37 31.54
CA ASN A 505 36.96 -2.58 30.34
C ASN A 505 37.09 -3.36 29.02
N TYR A 506 37.46 -4.65 29.05
CA TYR A 506 37.65 -5.44 27.83
C TYR A 506 37.01 -6.81 27.98
N TYR A 507 36.28 -7.22 26.95
CA TYR A 507 35.66 -8.54 26.87
C TYR A 507 35.96 -9.22 25.53
N GLU A 508 35.81 -10.52 25.50
CA GLU A 508 35.84 -11.33 24.28
C GLU A 508 34.50 -12.04 24.09
N ILE A 509 34.20 -12.39 22.85
CA ILE A 509 33.01 -13.14 22.47
C ILE A 509 33.45 -14.47 21.86
N LEU A 510 33.00 -15.55 22.47
CA LEU A 510 33.40 -16.92 22.19
C LEU A 510 32.20 -17.75 21.73
N ASP A 511 32.47 -18.71 20.85
CA ASP A 511 31.61 -19.84 20.55
C ASP A 511 31.56 -20.77 21.79
N ASN A 512 30.37 -20.91 22.35
CA ASN A 512 30.08 -21.69 23.54
C ASN A 512 29.43 -23.05 23.23
N SER A 513 29.61 -23.59 22.02
CA SER A 513 29.09 -24.91 21.63
C SER A 513 29.70 -26.05 22.46
N ASP A 514 30.93 -25.89 22.96
CA ASP A 514 31.52 -26.72 24.01
C ASP A 514 31.87 -25.83 25.23
N PRO A 515 30.98 -25.72 26.23
CA PRO A 515 31.21 -24.87 27.40
C PRO A 515 32.45 -25.25 28.24
N ALA A 516 32.99 -26.46 28.05
CA ALA A 516 34.24 -26.84 28.71
C ALA A 516 35.47 -26.25 28.02
N ASN A 517 35.38 -25.95 26.73
CA ASN A 517 36.46 -25.38 25.92
C ASN A 517 35.90 -24.35 24.91
N PRO A 518 35.43 -23.18 25.37
CA PRO A 518 34.96 -22.13 24.47
C PRO A 518 36.07 -21.70 23.50
N VAL A 519 35.72 -21.48 22.23
CA VAL A 519 36.67 -21.09 21.18
C VAL A 519 36.32 -19.71 20.63
N PRO A 520 37.28 -18.95 20.06
CA PRO A 520 36.96 -17.69 19.40
C PRO A 520 35.93 -17.86 18.28
N LEU A 521 35.06 -16.87 18.09
CA LEU A 521 34.14 -16.82 16.96
C LEU A 521 34.89 -16.77 15.62
N ASP A 522 34.18 -17.11 14.55
CA ASP A 522 34.59 -16.90 13.17
C ASP A 522 33.58 -15.97 12.49
N PRO A 523 33.95 -14.71 12.15
CA PRO A 523 35.23 -14.07 12.42
C PRO A 523 35.37 -13.72 13.93
N PRO A 524 36.60 -13.64 14.48
CA PRO A 524 36.83 -13.37 15.90
C PRO A 524 36.34 -11.99 16.33
N MET A 525 35.82 -11.93 17.56
CA MET A 525 35.41 -10.69 18.24
C MET A 525 36.07 -10.64 19.62
N ASN A 526 37.39 -10.49 19.61
CA ASN A 526 38.21 -10.46 20.80
C ASN A 526 38.55 -9.01 21.21
N ASN A 527 38.71 -8.81 22.51
CA ASN A 527 39.17 -7.55 23.11
C ASN A 527 38.29 -6.35 22.73
N GLU A 528 36.98 -6.57 22.73
CA GLU A 528 36.00 -5.52 22.56
C GLU A 528 36.07 -4.56 23.75
N LEU A 529 36.10 -3.26 23.44
CA LEU A 529 36.14 -2.21 24.44
C LEU A 529 34.75 -2.05 25.07
N TYR A 530 34.68 -2.25 26.38
CA TYR A 530 33.53 -1.89 27.20
C TYR A 530 33.68 -0.45 27.71
N ILE A 531 32.66 0.37 27.46
CA ILE A 531 32.59 1.75 27.92
C ILE A 531 31.56 1.84 29.06
N PRO A 532 31.99 2.07 30.31
CA PRO A 532 31.08 2.21 31.43
C PRO A 532 30.10 3.39 31.27
N GLY A 533 28.85 3.18 31.68
CA GLY A 533 27.81 4.22 31.71
C GLY A 533 27.03 4.42 30.41
N ILE A 534 27.35 3.68 29.35
CA ILE A 534 26.55 3.61 28.11
C ILE A 534 26.08 2.17 27.85
N LYS A 535 25.20 1.98 26.84
CA LYS A 535 24.85 0.65 26.34
C LYS A 535 25.97 0.16 25.43
N ASN A 536 26.55 -0.99 25.77
CA ASN A 536 27.57 -1.64 24.95
C ASN A 536 26.90 -2.77 24.18
N TYR A 537 26.58 -2.53 22.90
CA TYR A 537 25.94 -3.50 22.03
C TYR A 537 26.94 -4.58 21.61
N ILE A 538 26.52 -5.84 21.72
CA ILE A 538 27.37 -7.01 21.44
C ILE A 538 27.47 -7.26 19.94
N PHE A 539 26.34 -7.23 19.22
CA PHE A 539 26.27 -7.37 17.78
C PHE A 539 25.64 -6.13 17.16
N THR A 540 25.94 -5.93 15.87
CA THR A 540 25.43 -4.81 15.09
C THR A 540 23.96 -4.98 14.72
N ALA A 541 23.25 -3.86 14.62
CA ALA A 541 21.92 -3.81 14.02
C ALA A 541 21.95 -3.62 12.50
N ASP A 542 23.12 -3.27 11.94
CA ASP A 542 23.33 -3.10 10.50
C ASP A 542 23.56 -4.47 9.84
N SER A 543 22.61 -4.89 8.99
CA SER A 543 22.67 -6.17 8.28
C SER A 543 23.75 -6.21 7.19
N GLY A 544 24.25 -5.04 6.76
CA GLY A 544 25.30 -4.91 5.74
C GLY A 544 26.71 -4.81 6.30
N GLN A 545 26.89 -4.74 7.62
CA GLN A 545 28.21 -4.69 8.25
C GLN A 545 28.92 -6.04 8.11
N THR A 546 30.21 -5.98 7.79
CA THR A 546 31.08 -7.15 7.64
C THR A 546 32.35 -7.01 8.48
N SER A 547 33.03 -8.13 8.72
CA SER A 547 34.36 -8.17 9.32
C SER A 547 35.36 -8.84 8.39
N VAL A 548 36.60 -8.40 8.49
CA VAL A 548 37.76 -8.92 7.79
C VAL A 548 38.89 -9.07 8.80
N SER A 549 39.33 -10.29 9.03
CA SER A 549 40.45 -10.59 9.91
C SER A 549 41.77 -10.62 9.13
N ALA A 550 42.87 -10.29 9.81
CA ALA A 550 44.20 -10.39 9.25
C ALA A 550 44.66 -11.86 9.20
N GLU A 551 44.57 -12.49 8.03
CA GLU A 551 44.96 -13.90 7.81
C GLU A 551 46.16 -14.08 6.86
N GLY A 552 46.98 -13.03 6.69
CA GLY A 552 48.14 -13.06 5.81
C GLY A 552 49.29 -13.95 6.31
N THR A 553 50.29 -14.17 5.45
CA THR A 553 51.41 -15.08 5.71
C THR A 553 52.28 -14.74 6.91
N ASP A 554 52.25 -13.48 7.36
CA ASP A 554 53.11 -12.98 8.44
C ASP A 554 52.38 -13.03 9.80
N ILE A 555 51.06 -13.22 9.82
CA ILE A 555 50.26 -13.29 11.05
C ILE A 555 50.55 -14.58 11.82
N ALA A 556 50.58 -14.47 13.15
CA ALA A 556 50.89 -15.56 14.08
C ALA A 556 52.27 -16.24 13.87
N GLN A 557 53.16 -15.67 13.06
CA GLN A 557 54.53 -16.16 12.91
C GLN A 557 55.41 -15.65 14.05
N ILE A 558 56.26 -16.51 14.59
CA ILE A 558 57.26 -16.13 15.60
C ILE A 558 58.60 -15.92 14.91
N PRO A 559 59.16 -14.71 14.90
CA PRO A 559 60.48 -14.42 14.33
C PRO A 559 61.60 -15.19 15.04
N ALA A 560 62.69 -15.43 14.32
CA ALA A 560 63.87 -16.08 14.90
C ALA A 560 64.45 -15.24 16.07
N THR A 561 64.90 -15.93 17.11
CA THR A 561 65.44 -15.28 18.32
C THR A 561 66.72 -14.50 18.03
N SER A 562 66.92 -13.39 18.76
CA SER A 562 68.09 -12.53 18.65
C SER A 562 68.72 -12.26 20.03
N ALA A 563 69.97 -11.77 20.07
CA ALA A 563 70.67 -11.53 21.34
C ALA A 563 70.15 -10.28 22.06
N SER A 564 69.92 -10.39 23.37
CA SER A 564 69.49 -9.29 24.24
C SER A 564 70.67 -8.41 24.73
N PRO A 565 70.51 -7.08 24.83
CA PRO A 565 69.40 -6.28 24.29
C PRO A 565 69.63 -6.01 22.79
N GLY A 566 68.62 -6.29 21.97
CA GLY A 566 68.63 -6.05 20.54
C GLY A 566 67.31 -5.45 20.06
N PRO A 567 67.24 -4.85 18.87
CA PRO A 567 65.96 -4.48 18.28
C PRO A 567 65.22 -5.78 17.90
N PHE A 568 64.22 -6.15 18.70
CA PHE A 568 63.31 -7.23 18.35
C PHE A 568 62.29 -6.71 17.35
N VAL A 569 61.97 -7.52 16.35
CA VAL A 569 61.07 -7.17 15.25
C VAL A 569 60.01 -8.26 15.15
N ASN A 570 58.75 -7.88 14.95
CA ASN A 570 57.62 -8.83 14.89
C ASN A 570 57.52 -9.60 13.57
N GLY A 571 58.34 -9.23 12.56
CA GLY A 571 58.42 -9.94 11.29
C GLY A 571 57.40 -9.50 10.24
N TYR A 572 56.54 -8.52 10.54
CA TYR A 572 55.54 -8.02 9.60
C TYR A 572 56.18 -7.32 8.41
N SER A 573 55.83 -7.77 7.20
CA SER A 573 56.21 -7.12 5.96
C SER A 573 55.37 -5.86 5.70
N ALA A 574 55.90 -4.94 4.91
CA ALA A 574 55.14 -3.76 4.50
C ALA A 574 53.98 -4.14 3.56
N GLN A 575 52.82 -3.53 3.77
CA GLN A 575 51.61 -3.74 2.97
C GLN A 575 50.90 -2.41 2.69
N THR A 576 50.28 -2.29 1.53
CA THR A 576 49.43 -1.14 1.18
C THR A 576 47.98 -1.60 1.05
N LEU A 577 47.09 -0.99 1.81
CA LEU A 577 45.66 -1.24 1.78
C LEU A 577 44.92 -0.14 0.98
N THR A 578 43.96 -0.56 0.17
CA THR A 578 43.04 0.32 -0.55
C THR A 578 41.62 0.07 -0.05
N ILE A 579 40.97 1.14 0.41
CA ILE A 579 39.63 1.11 0.97
C ILE A 579 38.69 1.83 0.01
N GLN A 580 37.55 1.23 -0.27
CA GLN A 580 36.51 1.83 -1.11
C GLN A 580 35.19 1.82 -0.37
N SER A 581 34.42 2.90 -0.49
CA SER A 581 33.10 3.06 0.12
C SER A 581 32.07 3.34 -0.95
N ARG A 582 30.97 2.58 -0.94
CA ARG A 582 29.79 2.80 -1.78
C ARG A 582 28.78 3.65 -1.01
N ASP A 583 28.33 4.72 -1.64
CA ASP A 583 27.17 5.47 -1.16
C ASP A 583 25.90 4.65 -1.46
N LEU A 584 25.12 4.34 -0.43
CA LEU A 584 23.99 3.41 -0.52
C LEU A 584 22.78 4.02 -1.26
N GLU A 585 22.61 5.34 -1.20
CA GLU A 585 21.50 6.05 -1.84
C GLU A 585 21.76 6.28 -3.33
N THR A 586 23.00 6.66 -3.69
CA THR A 586 23.36 7.03 -5.07
C THR A 586 24.08 5.90 -5.83
N GLY A 587 24.56 4.87 -5.13
CA GLY A 587 25.34 3.77 -5.68
C GLY A 587 26.79 4.14 -6.08
N VAL A 588 27.23 5.37 -5.83
CA VAL A 588 28.56 5.85 -6.25
C VAL A 588 29.66 5.25 -5.37
N VAL A 589 30.68 4.66 -5.99
CA VAL A 589 31.85 4.10 -5.29
C VAL A 589 33.00 5.12 -5.25
N THR A 590 33.50 5.40 -4.06
CA THR A 590 34.62 6.31 -3.81
C THR A 590 35.82 5.55 -3.25
N THR A 591 37.02 5.83 -3.76
CA THR A 591 38.27 5.24 -3.25
C THR A 591 38.92 6.19 -2.26
N GLN A 592 39.16 5.73 -1.04
CA GLN A 592 39.87 6.49 -0.02
C GLN A 592 41.39 6.53 -0.32
N SER A 593 42.13 7.43 0.32
CA SER A 593 43.59 7.48 0.17
C SER A 593 44.23 6.18 0.66
N ALA A 594 45.12 5.58 -0.14
CA ALA A 594 45.78 4.32 0.23
C ALA A 594 46.47 4.42 1.61
N LEU A 595 46.36 3.35 2.40
CA LEU A 595 47.01 3.23 3.70
C LEU A 595 48.29 2.40 3.54
N ASN A 596 49.42 2.95 3.94
CA ASN A 596 50.70 2.24 3.89
C ASN A 596 51.07 1.76 5.30
N ILE A 597 51.09 0.45 5.50
CA ILE A 597 51.59 -0.21 6.70
C ILE A 597 53.09 -0.43 6.52
N ALA A 598 53.89 0.10 7.44
CA ALA A 598 55.34 -0.07 7.42
C ALA A 598 55.73 -1.48 7.92
N ALA A 599 56.88 -1.97 7.49
CA ALA A 599 57.40 -3.25 8.00
C ALA A 599 57.66 -3.15 9.51
N ASN A 600 57.24 -4.17 10.24
CA ASN A 600 57.26 -4.28 11.70
C ASN A 600 56.48 -3.20 12.45
N SER A 601 55.38 -2.69 11.86
CA SER A 601 54.38 -1.92 12.62
C SER A 601 53.70 -2.87 13.61
N SER A 602 53.39 -2.42 14.82
CA SER A 602 52.57 -3.19 15.76
C SER A 602 51.13 -3.26 15.28
N ALA A 603 50.37 -4.24 15.78
CA ALA A 603 48.94 -4.32 15.49
C ALA A 603 48.18 -3.09 16.02
N GLU A 604 48.62 -2.52 17.15
CA GLU A 604 48.13 -1.25 17.71
C GLU A 604 48.25 -0.09 16.70
N ASP A 605 49.44 0.09 16.11
CA ASP A 605 49.69 1.15 15.12
C ASP A 605 48.85 0.96 13.85
N ILE A 606 48.69 -0.29 13.42
CA ILE A 606 47.88 -0.65 12.25
C ILE A 606 46.39 -0.35 12.52
N ALA A 607 45.89 -0.74 13.68
CA ALA A 607 44.51 -0.48 14.09
C ALA A 607 44.23 1.01 14.22
N ALA A 608 45.12 1.78 14.85
CA ALA A 608 44.98 3.24 14.93
C ALA A 608 44.93 3.90 13.54
N ALA A 609 45.73 3.40 12.59
CA ALA A 609 45.76 3.93 11.23
C ALA A 609 44.52 3.55 10.40
N LEU A 610 43.95 2.36 10.61
CA LEU A 610 42.74 1.90 9.96
C LEU A 610 41.46 2.52 10.57
N SER A 611 41.37 2.61 11.89
CA SER A 611 40.25 3.26 12.60
C SER A 611 40.12 4.75 12.30
N SER A 612 41.16 5.37 11.71
CA SER A 612 41.09 6.75 11.20
C SER A 612 40.34 6.88 9.85
N ARG A 613 39.90 5.75 9.28
CA ARG A 613 39.24 5.68 7.97
C ARG A 613 37.73 5.67 8.14
N ASN A 614 37.03 6.27 7.19
CA ASN A 614 35.58 6.35 7.27
C ASN A 614 34.96 4.97 7.02
N GLY A 615 34.02 4.57 7.89
CA GLY A 615 33.33 3.29 7.87
C GLY A 615 34.20 2.09 8.20
N VAL A 616 35.28 2.29 8.96
CA VAL A 616 36.20 1.25 9.39
C VAL A 616 36.41 1.35 10.89
N SER A 617 36.13 0.27 11.61
CA SER A 617 36.47 0.12 13.03
C SER A 617 37.35 -1.12 13.20
N VAL A 618 38.33 -1.04 14.10
CA VAL A 618 39.36 -2.09 14.23
C VAL A 618 39.60 -2.44 15.68
N SER A 619 39.63 -3.75 15.95
CA SER A 619 40.19 -4.32 17.17
C SER A 619 41.57 -4.89 16.88
N ALA A 620 42.49 -4.76 17.83
CA ALA A 620 43.81 -5.35 17.73
C ALA A 620 44.25 -5.90 19.08
N TYR A 621 44.98 -7.01 19.02
CA TYR A 621 45.43 -7.71 20.21
C TYR A 621 46.65 -8.56 19.91
N THR A 622 47.42 -8.91 20.92
CA THR A 622 48.56 -9.83 20.77
C THR A 622 48.46 -10.91 21.81
N ILE A 623 48.57 -12.18 21.41
CA ILE A 623 48.52 -13.33 22.31
C ILE A 623 49.82 -14.10 22.14
N VAL A 624 50.49 -14.35 23.26
CA VAL A 624 51.71 -15.15 23.33
C VAL A 624 51.54 -16.21 24.40
N GLU A 625 51.76 -17.46 24.03
CA GLU A 625 51.83 -18.57 24.98
C GLU A 625 53.28 -18.90 25.26
N VAL A 626 53.60 -19.06 26.54
CA VAL A 626 54.94 -19.39 27.02
C VAL A 626 54.84 -20.68 27.80
N ASP A 627 55.56 -21.71 27.37
CA ASP A 627 55.59 -23.02 28.02
C ASP A 627 57.03 -23.53 28.16
N ASN A 628 57.17 -24.78 28.64
CA ASN A 628 58.45 -25.47 28.81
C ASN A 628 59.52 -24.61 29.52
N PHE A 629 59.17 -24.07 30.69
CA PHE A 629 60.10 -23.30 31.53
C PHE A 629 61.24 -24.22 32.02
N VAL A 630 62.46 -23.95 31.56
CA VAL A 630 63.68 -24.70 31.92
C VAL A 630 64.61 -23.81 32.74
N ASP A 631 64.89 -24.24 33.97
CA ASP A 631 65.96 -23.76 34.85
C ASP A 631 66.87 -24.95 35.19
N ASP A 632 68.15 -24.86 34.84
CA ASP A 632 69.12 -25.94 35.08
C ASP A 632 69.75 -25.90 36.49
N GLY A 633 69.45 -24.85 37.26
CA GLY A 633 69.94 -24.61 38.62
C GLY A 633 71.42 -24.18 38.70
N ALA A 634 72.07 -23.89 37.57
CA ALA A 634 73.43 -23.38 37.48
C ALA A 634 73.45 -21.88 37.12
N GLY A 635 74.59 -21.22 37.31
CA GLY A 635 74.77 -19.87 36.80
C GLY A 635 73.89 -18.78 37.43
N ILE A 636 73.22 -18.01 36.57
CA ILE A 636 72.38 -16.86 36.92
C ILE A 636 70.94 -17.36 36.91
N SER A 637 70.21 -17.24 38.01
CA SER A 637 68.80 -17.66 38.06
C SER A 637 67.98 -17.01 36.93
N PRO A 638 67.21 -17.80 36.15
CA PRO A 638 66.48 -17.26 35.02
C PRO A 638 65.38 -16.31 35.47
N THR A 639 65.23 -15.22 34.73
CA THR A 639 64.13 -14.26 34.84
C THR A 639 63.59 -13.93 33.46
N LEU A 640 62.30 -13.60 33.37
CA LEU A 640 61.68 -13.19 32.12
C LEU A 640 61.64 -11.66 32.06
N THR A 641 61.99 -11.09 30.92
CA THR A 641 61.75 -9.68 30.63
C THR A 641 60.64 -9.60 29.59
N ILE A 642 59.56 -8.89 29.94
CA ILE A 642 58.41 -8.64 29.06
C ILE A 642 58.40 -7.16 28.73
N ASN A 643 58.42 -6.79 27.45
CA ASN A 643 58.43 -5.40 26.99
C ASN A 643 59.46 -4.49 27.70
N GLY A 644 60.62 -5.03 28.05
CA GLY A 644 61.70 -4.33 28.75
C GLY A 644 61.61 -4.33 30.28
N GLU A 645 60.54 -4.88 30.86
CA GLU A 645 60.36 -5.02 32.31
C GLU A 645 60.82 -6.40 32.80
N THR A 646 61.87 -6.43 33.63
CA THR A 646 62.42 -7.68 34.18
C THR A 646 61.63 -8.15 35.40
N LEU A 647 60.99 -9.32 35.26
CA LEU A 647 60.17 -9.95 36.30
C LEU A 647 61.06 -10.72 37.27
N THR A 648 61.26 -10.15 38.47
CA THR A 648 62.11 -10.75 39.49
C THR A 648 61.32 -11.71 40.39
N ILE A 649 61.68 -13.00 40.36
CA ILE A 649 61.03 -14.02 41.20
C ILE A 649 61.33 -13.76 42.69
N PRO A 650 60.30 -13.64 43.55
CA PRO A 650 60.49 -13.46 44.98
C PRO A 650 61.06 -14.72 45.64
N ALA A 651 61.69 -14.57 46.82
CA ALA A 651 62.32 -15.68 47.53
C ALA A 651 61.29 -16.77 47.88
N GLY A 652 61.43 -17.95 47.25
CA GLY A 652 60.54 -19.10 47.43
C GLY A 652 59.59 -19.38 46.25
N GLY A 653 59.52 -18.49 45.25
CA GLY A 653 58.85 -18.74 43.98
C GLY A 653 59.67 -19.62 43.03
N SER A 654 59.03 -20.11 41.99
CA SER A 654 59.60 -20.95 40.93
C SER A 654 59.62 -20.21 39.59
N PHE A 655 60.55 -20.57 38.70
CA PHE A 655 60.51 -20.13 37.30
C PHE A 655 59.49 -20.99 36.56
N GLY A 656 58.22 -20.59 36.64
CA GLY A 656 57.11 -21.33 36.05
C GLY A 656 55.89 -20.46 35.79
N PRO A 657 54.88 -21.00 35.07
CA PRO A 657 53.74 -20.25 34.56
C PRO A 657 52.97 -19.45 35.62
N ASP A 658 52.63 -20.06 36.76
CA ASP A 658 51.82 -19.43 37.81
C ASP A 658 52.51 -18.20 38.42
N ASP A 659 53.75 -18.36 38.86
CA ASP A 659 54.53 -17.27 39.46
C ASP A 659 54.79 -16.14 38.45
N MET A 660 54.93 -16.46 37.15
CA MET A 660 55.10 -15.46 36.10
C MET A 660 53.81 -14.69 35.82
N ALA A 661 52.65 -15.35 35.78
CA ALA A 661 51.36 -14.69 35.59
C ALA A 661 51.10 -13.67 36.71
N ASP A 662 51.33 -14.07 37.96
CA ASP A 662 51.20 -13.20 39.13
C ASP A 662 52.14 -11.98 39.03
N LEU A 663 53.39 -12.17 38.61
CA LEU A 663 54.36 -11.09 38.45
C LEU A 663 54.01 -10.12 37.31
N ILE A 664 53.49 -10.62 36.19
CA ILE A 664 53.05 -9.78 35.07
C ILE A 664 51.86 -8.92 35.52
N ASN A 665 50.83 -9.54 36.10
CA ASN A 665 49.62 -8.83 36.52
C ASN A 665 49.88 -7.86 37.69
N ALA A 666 50.92 -8.08 38.50
CA ALA A 666 51.33 -7.16 39.56
C ALA A 666 52.22 -6.00 39.07
N ASN A 667 52.70 -6.03 37.82
CA ASN A 667 53.59 -5.00 37.28
C ASN A 667 52.78 -3.83 36.71
N SER A 668 52.93 -2.64 37.33
CA SER A 668 52.19 -1.45 36.89
C SER A 668 52.55 -0.96 35.49
N THR A 669 53.79 -1.12 35.04
CA THR A 669 54.18 -0.69 33.68
C THR A 669 53.53 -1.58 32.63
N LEU A 670 53.49 -2.89 32.85
CA LEU A 670 52.83 -3.82 31.93
C LEU A 670 51.31 -3.63 31.94
N SER A 671 50.73 -3.39 33.13
CA SER A 671 49.31 -3.03 33.25
C SER A 671 48.96 -1.70 32.57
N ASP A 672 49.83 -0.69 32.63
CA ASP A 672 49.65 0.60 31.93
C ASP A 672 49.74 0.45 30.40
N ASP A 673 50.38 -0.63 29.92
CA ASP A 673 50.43 -1.03 28.51
C ASP A 673 49.29 -1.99 28.10
N ASP A 674 48.30 -2.20 28.98
CA ASP A 674 47.19 -3.14 28.82
C ASP A 674 47.66 -4.58 28.54
N ILE A 675 48.76 -5.00 29.18
CA ILE A 675 49.30 -6.36 29.11
C ILE A 675 48.88 -7.13 30.36
N ILE A 676 48.21 -8.26 30.14
CA ILE A 676 47.72 -9.18 31.17
C ILE A 676 48.27 -10.58 30.93
N ALA A 677 48.28 -11.42 31.96
CA ALA A 677 48.69 -12.80 31.83
C ALA A 677 47.79 -13.78 32.59
N PHE A 678 47.66 -14.99 32.06
CA PHE A 678 46.90 -16.10 32.62
C PHE A 678 47.79 -17.34 32.69
N SER A 679 47.53 -18.24 33.64
CA SER A 679 48.23 -19.53 33.74
C SER A 679 47.22 -20.66 33.94
N ASP A 680 47.41 -21.76 33.21
CA ASP A 680 46.69 -23.03 33.43
C ASP A 680 47.49 -24.02 34.29
N GLY A 681 48.63 -23.58 34.84
CA GLY A 681 49.59 -24.39 35.61
C GLY A 681 50.69 -25.04 34.75
N SER A 682 50.54 -25.05 33.42
CA SER A 682 51.51 -25.59 32.46
C SER A 682 51.97 -24.59 31.40
N THR A 683 51.09 -23.69 31.00
CA THR A 683 51.29 -22.66 29.98
C THR A 683 50.94 -21.30 30.57
N LEU A 684 51.77 -20.31 30.28
CA LEU A 684 51.54 -18.90 30.60
C LEU A 684 51.05 -18.20 29.32
N THR A 685 49.82 -17.70 29.32
CA THR A 685 49.28 -16.92 28.20
C THR A 685 49.38 -15.43 28.54
N ILE A 686 50.19 -14.70 27.79
CA ILE A 686 50.34 -13.24 27.88
C ILE A 686 49.51 -12.60 26.77
N ARG A 687 48.70 -11.60 27.10
CA ARG A 687 47.86 -10.87 26.15
C ARG A 687 48.09 -9.36 26.23
N SER A 688 48.28 -8.70 25.10
CA SER A 688 48.15 -7.24 24.98
C SER A 688 46.76 -6.93 24.44
N LEU A 689 46.01 -6.10 25.16
CA LEU A 689 44.63 -5.77 24.78
C LEU A 689 44.52 -4.71 23.66
N THR A 690 45.60 -3.99 23.40
CA THR A 690 45.67 -2.93 22.39
C THR A 690 46.40 -3.35 21.11
N GLY A 691 47.01 -4.54 21.10
CA GLY A 691 47.80 -5.04 19.98
C GLY A 691 49.25 -4.59 19.98
N LYS A 692 49.81 -4.24 21.16
CA LYS A 692 51.24 -4.04 21.31
C LYS A 692 51.98 -5.35 21.12
N ASP A 693 53.09 -5.29 20.38
CA ASP A 693 54.00 -6.40 20.27
C ASP A 693 54.42 -6.87 21.67
N ILE A 694 54.41 -8.18 21.88
CA ILE A 694 54.89 -8.79 23.12
C ILE A 694 56.33 -9.23 22.86
N VAL A 695 57.26 -8.52 23.49
CA VAL A 695 58.69 -8.82 23.49
C VAL A 695 58.98 -9.70 24.68
N VAL A 696 59.46 -10.91 24.43
CA VAL A 696 59.86 -11.87 25.45
C VAL A 696 61.37 -12.06 25.40
N GLU A 697 62.05 -11.83 26.52
CA GLU A 697 63.49 -12.07 26.66
C GLU A 697 63.77 -12.93 27.90
N VAL A 698 64.66 -13.91 27.77
CA VAL A 698 65.11 -14.71 28.91
C VAL A 698 66.44 -14.17 29.40
N VAL A 699 66.49 -13.75 30.66
CA VAL A 699 67.73 -13.34 31.33
C VAL A 699 68.17 -14.50 32.22
N GLY A 700 69.13 -15.28 31.74
CA GLY A 700 69.66 -16.48 32.38
C GLY A 700 70.95 -16.92 31.69
N ASP A 701 71.45 -18.10 32.03
CA ASP A 701 72.54 -18.69 31.26
C ASP A 701 72.03 -19.39 29.99
N ALA A 702 72.93 -19.85 29.12
CA ALA A 702 72.56 -20.37 27.80
C ALA A 702 71.78 -21.71 27.85
N THR A 703 71.64 -22.30 29.04
CA THR A 703 70.93 -23.56 29.29
C THR A 703 69.54 -23.35 29.88
N ASP A 704 69.25 -22.14 30.37
CA ASP A 704 67.90 -21.70 30.71
C ASP A 704 67.11 -21.36 29.45
N SER A 705 65.82 -21.71 29.43
CA SER A 705 64.97 -21.40 28.27
C SER A 705 63.48 -21.41 28.59
N VAL A 706 62.71 -20.78 27.70
CA VAL A 706 61.26 -20.95 27.58
C VAL A 706 60.92 -21.20 26.12
N ASP A 707 59.84 -21.92 25.86
CA ASP A 707 59.30 -22.08 24.53
C ASP A 707 58.16 -21.08 24.32
N ILE A 708 58.14 -20.42 23.16
CA ILE A 708 57.08 -19.49 22.76
C ILE A 708 56.22 -20.13 21.69
N ASN A 709 54.92 -20.03 21.91
CA ASN A 709 53.85 -20.45 21.03
C ASN A 709 52.89 -19.28 20.76
N THR A 710 52.14 -19.42 19.68
CA THR A 710 50.93 -18.62 19.41
C THR A 710 49.85 -19.57 18.93
N ALA A 711 48.59 -19.16 19.00
CA ALA A 711 47.43 -20.00 18.64
C ALA A 711 47.51 -20.66 17.24
N ASN A 712 48.31 -20.10 16.32
CA ASN A 712 48.50 -20.61 14.95
C ASN A 712 49.98 -20.85 14.57
N ALA A 713 50.93 -20.77 15.51
CA ALA A 713 52.34 -21.04 15.22
C ALA A 713 52.58 -22.53 14.99
N GLY A 714 53.41 -22.85 13.98
CA GLY A 714 53.73 -24.24 13.63
C GLY A 714 54.43 -25.02 14.74
N ALA A 715 55.74 -24.81 14.93
CA ALA A 715 56.51 -25.43 16.01
C ALA A 715 56.94 -24.37 17.02
N PRO A 716 57.01 -24.70 18.33
CA PRO A 716 57.46 -23.76 19.36
C PRO A 716 58.83 -23.17 19.06
N VAL A 717 59.04 -21.90 19.41
CA VAL A 717 60.34 -21.21 19.29
C VAL A 717 60.98 -21.08 20.67
N THR A 718 62.06 -21.83 20.90
CA THR A 718 62.83 -21.77 22.14
C THR A 718 63.65 -20.48 22.25
N ILE A 719 63.45 -19.73 23.33
CA ILE A 719 64.26 -18.58 23.72
C ILE A 719 65.21 -19.01 24.82
N ALA A 720 66.51 -19.07 24.52
CA ALA A 720 67.55 -19.37 25.52
C ALA A 720 68.00 -18.11 26.29
N GLY A 721 68.65 -18.30 27.44
CA GLY A 721 69.17 -17.18 28.23
C GLY A 721 70.11 -16.25 27.45
N GLY A 722 69.82 -14.96 27.54
CA GLY A 722 70.47 -13.89 26.77
C GLY A 722 69.86 -13.66 25.38
N GLN A 723 68.74 -14.30 25.05
CA GLN A 723 68.01 -14.09 23.80
C GLN A 723 66.60 -13.53 24.04
N GLY A 724 65.99 -13.01 22.98
CA GLY A 724 64.59 -12.62 22.95
C GLY A 724 63.99 -12.61 21.55
N THR A 725 62.67 -12.45 21.49
CA THR A 725 61.89 -12.28 20.26
C THR A 725 60.72 -11.33 20.50
N ALA A 726 60.15 -10.78 19.43
CA ALA A 726 58.92 -10.00 19.47
C ALA A 726 57.83 -10.74 18.70
N VAL A 727 56.67 -10.89 19.30
CA VAL A 727 55.49 -11.48 18.64
C VAL A 727 54.52 -10.35 18.27
N GLY A 728 54.10 -10.34 17.00
CA GLY A 728 53.13 -9.36 16.50
C GLY A 728 51.68 -9.77 16.78
N GLY A 729 50.79 -8.78 16.74
CA GLY A 729 49.37 -8.95 17.03
C GLY A 729 48.42 -9.17 15.86
N PHE A 730 47.23 -9.65 16.16
CA PHE A 730 46.12 -9.78 15.24
C PHE A 730 45.40 -8.45 15.06
N VAL A 731 44.79 -8.25 13.89
CA VAL A 731 44.03 -7.06 13.54
C VAL A 731 42.71 -7.51 12.89
N ASP A 732 41.60 -7.22 13.55
CA ASP A 732 40.26 -7.57 13.09
C ASP A 732 39.51 -6.28 12.71
N VAL A 733 39.06 -6.21 11.46
CA VAL A 733 38.55 -4.99 10.85
C VAL A 733 37.07 -5.13 10.54
N ARG A 734 36.22 -4.37 11.22
CA ARG A 734 34.81 -4.21 10.89
C ARG A 734 34.61 -3.09 9.89
N LEU A 735 33.78 -3.37 8.89
CA LEU A 735 33.48 -2.53 7.74
C LEU A 735 31.98 -2.26 7.71
N ASP A 736 31.61 -0.99 7.71
CA ASP A 736 30.22 -0.58 7.52
C ASP A 736 29.71 -1.02 6.13
N GLU A 737 28.39 -1.06 5.95
CA GLU A 737 27.78 -1.46 4.68
C GLU A 737 28.38 -0.70 3.49
N GLY A 738 28.74 -1.45 2.44
CA GLY A 738 29.29 -0.89 1.21
C GLY A 738 30.77 -0.49 1.29
N VAL A 739 31.45 -0.72 2.43
CA VAL A 739 32.90 -0.54 2.57
C VAL A 739 33.63 -1.84 2.25
N ARG A 740 34.72 -1.76 1.48
CA ARG A 740 35.59 -2.90 1.17
C ARG A 740 37.06 -2.56 1.25
N ILE A 741 37.86 -3.55 1.65
CA ILE A 741 39.32 -3.46 1.73
C ILE A 741 39.95 -4.41 0.71
N THR A 742 41.05 -3.95 0.09
CA THR A 742 41.93 -4.76 -0.76
C THR A 742 43.37 -4.45 -0.43
N ALA A 743 44.27 -5.43 -0.59
CA ALA A 743 45.69 -5.29 -0.32
C ALA A 743 46.54 -5.51 -1.59
N ASN A 744 47.78 -5.03 -1.59
CA ASN A 744 48.71 -5.21 -2.71
C ASN A 744 49.46 -6.56 -2.71
N ASN A 745 49.52 -7.24 -1.56
CA ASN A 745 50.18 -8.54 -1.33
C ASN A 745 49.42 -9.30 -0.22
N ASN A 746 49.83 -10.53 0.11
CA ASN A 746 49.14 -11.39 1.09
C ASN A 746 49.89 -11.47 2.45
N THR A 747 50.52 -10.38 2.90
CA THR A 747 51.41 -10.45 4.07
C THR A 747 50.65 -10.35 5.40
N LEU A 748 49.86 -9.30 5.63
CA LEU A 748 49.05 -9.13 6.84
C LEU A 748 47.58 -9.45 6.57
N PHE A 749 47.02 -8.83 5.54
CA PHE A 749 45.74 -9.24 4.94
C PHE A 749 45.97 -9.95 3.62
N GLU A 750 45.02 -10.77 3.18
CA GLU A 750 45.00 -11.27 1.80
C GLU A 750 44.80 -10.14 0.78
N GLN A 751 45.18 -10.33 -0.49
CA GLN A 751 44.98 -9.32 -1.55
C GLN A 751 43.51 -8.91 -1.73
N ALA A 752 42.59 -9.85 -1.58
CA ALA A 752 41.15 -9.63 -1.60
C ALA A 752 40.55 -10.41 -0.43
N PRO A 753 40.60 -9.85 0.79
CA PRO A 753 40.10 -10.54 1.98
C PRO A 753 38.62 -10.87 1.82
N VAL A 754 38.22 -12.04 2.28
CA VAL A 754 36.80 -12.42 2.37
C VAL A 754 36.19 -11.62 3.53
N ALA A 755 35.14 -10.87 3.24
CA ALA A 755 34.39 -10.13 4.25
C ALA A 755 33.20 -10.99 4.69
N GLU A 756 33.12 -11.26 5.99
CA GLU A 756 32.08 -12.10 6.59
C GLU A 756 31.07 -11.25 7.34
N SER A 757 29.79 -11.62 7.32
CA SER A 757 28.75 -10.84 8.00
C SER A 757 28.92 -10.90 9.52
N THR A 758 28.90 -9.74 10.17
CA THR A 758 28.85 -9.62 11.63
C THR A 758 27.43 -9.54 12.17
N PHE A 759 26.44 -9.47 11.28
CA PHE A 759 25.03 -9.43 11.64
C PHE A 759 24.53 -10.84 11.98
N LYS A 760 24.08 -11.03 13.22
CA LYS A 760 23.58 -12.32 13.74
C LYS A 760 22.05 -12.41 13.78
N GLY A 761 21.33 -11.38 13.33
CA GLY A 761 19.87 -11.33 13.37
C GLY A 761 19.25 -10.92 14.70
N TYR A 762 20.08 -10.68 15.72
CA TYR A 762 19.65 -10.21 17.02
C TYR A 762 20.69 -9.27 17.63
N GLN A 763 20.27 -8.48 18.62
CA GLN A 763 21.14 -7.61 19.39
C GLN A 763 20.88 -7.77 20.89
N SER A 764 21.95 -7.64 21.68
CA SER A 764 21.88 -7.45 23.12
C SER A 764 22.93 -6.44 23.54
N PHE A 765 22.76 -5.82 24.70
CA PHE A 765 23.72 -4.88 25.24
C PHE A 765 24.00 -5.12 26.73
N ILE A 766 25.20 -4.77 27.16
CA ILE A 766 25.62 -4.83 28.57
C ILE A 766 25.70 -3.40 29.15
N THR A 767 25.21 -3.24 30.37
CA THR A 767 25.31 -2.02 31.18
C THR A 767 25.80 -2.34 32.59
N GLY A 768 26.24 -1.34 33.35
CA GLY A 768 26.73 -1.50 34.73
C GLY A 768 28.25 -1.39 34.82
N THR A 769 28.83 -2.04 35.83
CA THR A 769 30.28 -2.13 36.03
C THR A 769 30.65 -3.60 36.16
N PRO A 770 31.14 -4.22 35.06
CA PRO A 770 31.67 -5.57 35.09
C PRO A 770 33.01 -5.57 35.83
N GLN A 771 33.43 -6.75 36.25
CA GLN A 771 34.77 -7.01 36.77
C GLN A 771 35.44 -8.09 35.94
N GLN A 772 36.77 -8.12 35.96
CA GLN A 772 37.54 -9.24 35.40
C GLN A 772 36.98 -10.59 35.84
N GLY A 773 36.74 -11.47 34.88
CA GLY A 773 36.21 -12.82 35.09
C GLY A 773 34.69 -12.91 35.00
N ASP A 774 33.95 -11.79 35.00
CA ASP A 774 32.51 -11.81 34.78
C ASP A 774 32.18 -12.40 33.39
N SER A 775 31.11 -13.19 33.30
CA SER A 775 30.65 -13.80 32.04
C SER A 775 29.14 -13.73 31.87
N PHE A 776 28.72 -13.68 30.60
CA PHE A 776 27.33 -13.67 30.18
C PHE A 776 27.15 -14.61 28.99
N THR A 777 26.03 -15.31 28.89
CA THR A 777 25.73 -16.19 27.76
C THR A 777 24.55 -15.67 26.96
N ILE A 778 24.54 -15.95 25.66
CA ILE A 778 23.37 -15.85 24.79
C ILE A 778 23.15 -17.22 24.18
N GLU A 779 22.01 -17.83 24.49
CA GLU A 779 21.67 -19.18 24.08
C GLU A 779 20.28 -19.20 23.42
N TYR A 780 19.93 -20.33 22.81
CA TYR A 780 18.58 -20.53 22.33
C TYR A 780 17.62 -20.64 23.53
N ASN A 781 16.47 -20.00 23.43
CA ASN A 781 15.45 -20.07 24.46
C ASN A 781 14.79 -21.46 24.42
N GLU A 782 14.67 -22.13 25.56
CA GLU A 782 13.98 -23.42 25.64
C GLU A 782 12.61 -23.27 26.31
N GLY A 783 11.55 -23.66 25.61
CA GLY A 783 10.18 -23.71 26.13
C GLY A 783 9.51 -22.35 26.35
N GLY A 784 10.15 -21.23 25.99
CA GLY A 784 9.55 -19.88 26.01
C GLY A 784 9.01 -19.46 27.38
N ILE A 785 9.50 -20.06 28.46
CA ILE A 785 8.88 -19.94 29.78
C ILE A 785 9.05 -18.51 30.30
N SER A 786 7.92 -17.85 30.58
CA SER A 786 7.88 -16.47 31.07
C SER A 786 8.48 -15.43 30.10
N ASP A 787 8.57 -15.75 28.81
CA ASP A 787 8.99 -14.82 27.77
C ASP A 787 7.79 -14.40 26.91
N ASN A 788 7.43 -13.12 27.02
CA ASN A 788 6.32 -12.51 26.31
C ASN A 788 6.79 -11.42 25.32
N ARG A 789 8.09 -11.37 25.01
CA ARG A 789 8.64 -10.29 24.19
C ARG A 789 8.00 -10.21 22.80
N ASN A 790 7.84 -11.35 22.12
CA ASN A 790 7.30 -11.33 20.76
C ASN A 790 5.80 -11.02 20.75
N VAL A 791 5.02 -11.59 21.67
CA VAL A 791 3.59 -11.27 21.77
C VAL A 791 3.32 -9.83 22.16
N LEU A 792 4.17 -9.22 23.00
CA LEU A 792 4.10 -7.78 23.29
C LEU A 792 4.41 -6.94 22.03
N ALA A 793 5.41 -7.33 21.25
CA ALA A 793 5.73 -6.65 19.99
C ALA A 793 4.58 -6.80 18.96
N MET A 794 3.97 -7.98 18.86
CA MET A 794 2.77 -8.18 18.04
C MET A 794 1.60 -7.33 18.52
N ALA A 795 1.39 -7.20 19.84
CA ALA A 795 0.33 -6.35 20.40
C ALA A 795 0.58 -4.85 20.16
N GLU A 796 1.84 -4.41 20.15
CA GLU A 796 2.24 -3.02 19.90
C GLU A 796 1.91 -2.55 18.46
N LEU A 797 1.75 -3.49 17.52
CA LEU A 797 1.30 -3.17 16.16
C LEU A 797 -0.09 -2.54 16.13
N GLU A 798 -0.93 -2.73 17.16
CA GLU A 798 -2.25 -2.07 17.26
C GLU A 798 -2.14 -0.53 17.21
N VAL A 799 -1.10 0.01 17.85
CA VAL A 799 -0.90 1.45 18.05
C VAL A 799 0.24 2.00 17.19
N THR A 800 0.92 1.14 16.46
CA THR A 800 1.99 1.53 15.53
C THR A 800 1.39 2.05 14.23
N GLY A 801 1.91 3.17 13.74
CA GLY A 801 1.56 3.66 12.41
C GLY A 801 2.22 2.76 11.37
N THR A 802 1.45 1.87 10.76
CA THR A 802 1.93 0.93 9.73
C THR A 802 1.36 1.22 8.35
N ILE A 803 0.27 2.00 8.26
CA ILE A 803 -0.42 2.30 7.01
C ILE A 803 -0.09 3.71 6.52
N GLY A 804 0.09 3.85 5.20
CA GLY A 804 0.21 5.13 4.49
C GLY A 804 1.52 5.84 4.77
N GLY A 805 2.64 5.14 4.56
CA GLY A 805 4.00 5.57 4.88
C GLY A 805 4.30 5.53 6.38
N GLY A 806 3.69 4.60 7.11
CA GLY A 806 3.89 4.44 8.55
C GLY A 806 3.24 5.52 9.42
N VAL A 807 2.13 6.11 8.97
CA VAL A 807 1.49 7.26 9.65
C VAL A 807 0.28 6.86 10.48
N SER A 808 -0.58 5.98 9.95
CA SER A 808 -1.86 5.63 10.57
C SER A 808 -1.88 4.19 11.06
N THR A 809 -2.59 3.93 12.16
CA THR A 809 -2.86 2.56 12.65
C THR A 809 -3.96 1.88 11.84
N TYR A 810 -4.16 0.57 12.02
CA TYR A 810 -5.28 -0.18 11.41
C TYR A 810 -6.65 0.45 11.73
N SER A 811 -6.86 0.76 13.02
CA SER A 811 -8.11 1.33 13.53
C SER A 811 -8.35 2.76 13.03
N GLU A 812 -7.28 3.56 12.91
CA GLU A 812 -7.36 4.91 12.33
C GLU A 812 -7.68 4.87 10.83
N SER A 813 -7.02 3.99 10.06
CA SER A 813 -7.29 3.84 8.62
C SER A 813 -8.74 3.37 8.37
N TYR A 814 -9.26 2.45 9.19
CA TYR A 814 -10.67 2.05 9.09
C TYR A 814 -11.63 3.19 9.48
N SER A 815 -11.29 3.95 10.53
CA SER A 815 -12.09 5.10 10.96
C SER A 815 -12.15 6.18 9.90
N GLN A 816 -11.05 6.43 9.18
CA GLN A 816 -11.00 7.35 8.03
C GLN A 816 -11.92 6.88 6.90
N LEU A 817 -11.93 5.58 6.57
CA LEU A 817 -12.87 5.03 5.58
C LEU A 817 -14.33 5.28 6.01
N VAL A 818 -14.68 4.96 7.25
CA VAL A 818 -16.03 5.20 7.79
C VAL A 818 -16.39 6.69 7.76
N GLU A 819 -15.44 7.58 8.06
CA GLU A 819 -15.63 9.04 8.00
C GLU A 819 -15.88 9.53 6.57
N VAL A 820 -15.10 9.06 5.58
CA VAL A 820 -15.28 9.43 4.17
C VAL A 820 -16.63 8.96 3.65
N VAL A 821 -17.00 7.71 3.92
CA VAL A 821 -18.30 7.17 3.51
C VAL A 821 -19.45 7.89 4.22
N GLY A 822 -19.36 8.10 5.53
CA GLY A 822 -20.41 8.77 6.31
C GLY A 822 -20.58 10.24 5.95
N SER A 823 -19.48 10.96 5.70
CA SER A 823 -19.54 12.34 5.21
C SER A 823 -20.15 12.43 3.81
N THR A 824 -19.80 11.51 2.92
CA THR A 824 -20.41 11.40 1.58
C THR A 824 -21.90 11.07 1.66
N ALA A 825 -22.31 10.16 2.55
CA ALA A 825 -23.72 9.81 2.76
C ALA A 825 -24.53 11.01 3.27
N SER A 826 -23.97 11.76 4.21
CA SER A 826 -24.59 12.98 4.76
C SER A 826 -24.72 14.06 3.70
N GLN A 827 -23.66 14.28 2.90
CA GLN A 827 -23.66 15.26 1.81
C GLN A 827 -24.67 14.88 0.72
N ALA A 828 -24.67 13.63 0.25
CA ALA A 828 -25.63 13.13 -0.73
C ALA A 828 -27.09 13.23 -0.23
N THR A 829 -27.32 13.13 1.09
CA THR A 829 -28.65 13.34 1.67
C THR A 829 -29.10 14.80 1.55
N LEU A 830 -28.23 15.74 1.92
CA LEU A 830 -28.52 17.18 1.79
C LEU A 830 -28.72 17.58 0.33
N ASP A 831 -27.90 17.03 -0.58
CA ASP A 831 -27.98 17.31 -2.01
C ASP A 831 -29.24 16.71 -2.64
N SER A 832 -29.69 15.53 -2.19
CA SER A 832 -30.97 14.94 -2.62
C SER A 832 -32.15 15.82 -2.19
N GLU A 833 -32.18 16.27 -0.93
CA GLU A 833 -33.23 17.18 -0.44
C GLU A 833 -33.25 18.50 -1.21
N THR A 834 -32.07 19.05 -1.50
CA THR A 834 -31.92 20.30 -2.24
C THR A 834 -32.35 20.17 -3.70
N SER A 835 -31.84 19.15 -4.41
CA SER A 835 -32.20 18.88 -5.81
C SER A 835 -33.69 18.55 -5.96
N LYS A 836 -34.29 17.85 -4.98
CA LYS A 836 -35.75 17.63 -4.94
C LYS A 836 -36.55 18.92 -4.82
N ALA A 837 -36.10 19.85 -3.98
CA ALA A 837 -36.75 21.14 -3.82
C ALA A 837 -36.65 21.98 -5.09
N LEU A 838 -35.51 21.92 -5.79
CA LEU A 838 -35.33 22.57 -7.11
C LEU A 838 -36.27 21.97 -8.16
N LEU A 839 -36.31 20.64 -8.26
CA LEU A 839 -37.24 19.94 -9.16
C LEU A 839 -38.69 20.36 -8.88
N THR A 840 -39.13 20.31 -7.62
CA THR A 840 -40.49 20.73 -7.23
C THR A 840 -40.76 22.19 -7.59
N GLN A 841 -39.77 23.08 -7.44
CA GLN A 841 -39.92 24.48 -7.82
C GLN A 841 -40.08 24.64 -9.34
N SER A 842 -39.27 23.94 -10.13
CA SER A 842 -39.33 23.98 -11.59
C SER A 842 -40.63 23.38 -12.12
N GLU A 843 -41.10 22.28 -11.54
CA GLU A 843 -42.41 21.68 -11.84
C GLU A 843 -43.54 22.65 -11.55
N ASN A 844 -43.54 23.31 -10.39
CA ASN A 844 -44.57 24.30 -10.05
C ASN A 844 -44.58 25.48 -11.03
N ARG A 845 -43.40 26.02 -11.40
CA ARG A 845 -43.30 27.09 -12.41
C ARG A 845 -43.82 26.64 -13.77
N TRP A 846 -43.52 25.41 -14.16
CA TRP A 846 -44.05 24.84 -15.39
C TRP A 846 -45.57 24.70 -15.33
N LEU A 847 -46.13 24.15 -14.25
CA LEU A 847 -47.57 24.00 -14.02
C LEU A 847 -48.31 25.35 -13.95
N GLU A 848 -47.71 26.41 -13.42
CA GLU A 848 -48.30 27.75 -13.42
C GLU A 848 -48.55 28.28 -14.85
N GLN A 849 -47.69 27.92 -15.80
CA GLN A 849 -47.81 28.38 -17.19
C GLN A 849 -48.57 27.41 -18.09
N ALA A 850 -48.30 26.11 -17.95
CA ALA A 850 -48.79 25.05 -18.82
C ALA A 850 -49.99 24.28 -18.25
N GLY A 851 -50.17 24.29 -16.93
CA GLY A 851 -51.21 23.54 -16.23
C GLY A 851 -52.62 24.11 -16.42
N VAL A 852 -53.60 23.26 -16.15
CA VAL A 852 -55.02 23.63 -16.25
C VAL A 852 -55.52 24.21 -14.92
N ASN A 853 -55.79 25.51 -14.90
CA ASN A 853 -56.49 26.14 -13.78
C ASN A 853 -58.02 26.01 -13.96
N LEU A 854 -58.64 25.17 -13.14
CA LEU A 854 -60.08 24.87 -13.22
C LEU A 854 -60.97 26.12 -13.07
N ASP A 855 -60.57 27.09 -12.25
CA ASP A 855 -61.34 28.32 -12.05
C ASP A 855 -61.26 29.22 -13.29
N GLU A 856 -60.07 29.34 -13.89
CA GLU A 856 -59.91 30.06 -15.16
C GLU A 856 -60.68 29.39 -16.31
N GLU A 857 -60.60 28.07 -16.42
CA GLU A 857 -61.32 27.32 -17.45
C GLU A 857 -62.84 27.41 -17.24
N ALA A 858 -63.33 27.39 -15.99
CA ALA A 858 -64.75 27.60 -15.69
C ALA A 858 -65.22 29.01 -16.11
N GLY A 859 -64.41 30.05 -15.84
CA GLY A 859 -64.68 31.41 -16.32
C GLY A 859 -64.73 31.49 -17.86
N ARG A 860 -63.78 30.84 -18.54
CA ARG A 860 -63.74 30.73 -20.01
C ARG A 860 -64.94 29.96 -20.57
N LEU A 861 -65.38 28.88 -19.93
CA LEU A 861 -66.60 28.15 -20.32
C LEU A 861 -67.80 29.08 -20.32
N ILE A 862 -68.00 29.86 -19.26
CA ILE A 862 -69.10 30.82 -19.16
C ILE A 862 -68.99 31.89 -20.26
N GLN A 863 -67.78 32.42 -20.49
CA GLN A 863 -67.52 33.41 -21.54
C GLN A 863 -67.86 32.87 -22.94
N PHE A 864 -67.34 31.69 -23.30
CA PHE A 864 -67.59 31.08 -24.60
C PHE A 864 -69.04 30.63 -24.76
N GLN A 865 -69.72 30.21 -23.69
CA GLN A 865 -71.14 29.88 -23.71
C GLN A 865 -72.00 31.14 -23.97
N ALA A 866 -71.67 32.26 -23.32
CA ALA A 866 -72.32 33.54 -23.58
C ALA A 866 -72.08 34.03 -25.03
N ALA A 867 -70.84 33.93 -25.53
CA ALA A 867 -70.48 34.30 -26.90
C ALA A 867 -71.14 33.40 -27.96
N TYR A 868 -71.25 32.09 -27.69
CA TYR A 868 -71.98 31.13 -28.51
C TYR A 868 -73.47 31.48 -28.59
N ASN A 869 -74.13 31.74 -27.46
CA ASN A 869 -75.53 32.15 -27.40
C ASN A 869 -75.79 33.47 -28.13
N ALA A 870 -74.89 34.45 -27.96
CA ALA A 870 -74.96 35.72 -28.68
C ALA A 870 -74.84 35.52 -30.21
N SER A 871 -73.92 34.67 -30.66
CA SER A 871 -73.75 34.33 -32.08
C SER A 871 -74.99 33.61 -32.65
N ALA A 872 -75.58 32.69 -31.88
CA ALA A 872 -76.83 32.02 -32.24
C ALA A 872 -78.02 33.00 -32.36
N GLN A 873 -78.09 33.99 -31.47
CA GLN A 873 -79.11 35.04 -31.53
C GLN A 873 -78.94 35.91 -32.79
N VAL A 874 -77.70 36.25 -33.18
CA VAL A 874 -77.42 36.99 -34.43
C VAL A 874 -77.89 36.20 -35.66
N VAL A 875 -77.64 34.89 -35.70
CA VAL A 875 -78.13 34.02 -36.78
C VAL A 875 -79.66 33.97 -36.80
N SER A 876 -80.31 33.86 -35.64
CA SER A 876 -81.77 33.86 -35.49
C SER A 876 -82.41 35.17 -36.00
N VAL A 877 -81.88 36.32 -35.58
CA VAL A 877 -82.34 37.65 -36.04
C VAL A 877 -82.11 37.83 -37.53
N ALA A 878 -80.96 37.39 -38.06
CA ALA A 878 -80.66 37.50 -39.48
C ALA A 878 -81.56 36.59 -40.35
N ARG A 879 -81.97 35.42 -39.82
CA ARG A 879 -82.99 34.54 -40.44
C ARG A 879 -84.38 35.18 -40.42
N GLN A 880 -84.79 35.76 -39.29
CA GLN A 880 -86.05 36.50 -39.20
C GLN A 880 -86.11 37.68 -40.17
N LEU A 881 -85.01 38.44 -40.32
CA LEU A 881 -84.91 39.52 -41.30
C LEU A 881 -84.97 39.01 -42.75
N PHE A 882 -84.36 37.86 -43.03
CA PHE A 882 -84.42 37.22 -44.35
C PHE A 882 -85.83 36.73 -44.68
N ASP A 883 -86.49 36.03 -43.74
CA ASP A 883 -87.85 35.52 -43.88
C ASP A 883 -88.87 36.67 -44.01
N THR A 884 -88.68 37.77 -43.25
CA THR A 884 -89.51 38.98 -43.36
C THR A 884 -89.35 39.65 -44.72
N LEU A 885 -88.12 39.77 -45.24
CA LEU A 885 -87.88 40.32 -46.57
C LEU A 885 -88.46 39.41 -47.67
N LEU A 886 -88.31 38.09 -47.57
CA LEU A 886 -88.90 37.14 -48.52
C LEU A 886 -90.43 37.18 -48.51
N GLY A 887 -91.03 37.27 -47.32
CA GLY A 887 -92.47 37.43 -47.14
C GLY A 887 -93.02 38.77 -47.64
N THR A 888 -92.17 39.78 -47.90
CA THR A 888 -92.57 41.03 -48.59
C THR A 888 -92.52 40.94 -50.11
N PHE A 889 -91.96 39.87 -50.69
CA PHE A 889 -91.88 39.62 -52.14
C PHE A 889 -92.79 38.46 -52.62
N SER A 890 -93.56 37.85 -51.72
CA SER A 890 -94.70 36.96 -52.01
C SER A 890 -96.00 37.68 -51.73
#